data_AF-A0AAJ0BV84-F1
#
_entry.id   AF-A0AAJ0BV84-F1
#
_cell.length_a   1.000
_cell.length_b   1.000
_cell.length_c   1.000
_cell.angle_alpha   90.00
_cell.angle_beta   90.00
_cell.angle_gamma   90.00
#
_symmetry.space_group_name_H-M   'P 1'
#
loop_
_entity.id
_entity.type
_entity.pdbx_description
1 polymer ?
#
loop_
_entity_poly.entity_id
_entity_poly.type
_entity_poly.pdbx_seq_one_letter_code
_entity_poly.pdbx_strand_id
1 'polypeptide(L)'
;MTGPREHVLLTLGELEKARRLGTWTKANDPSLRGCGEPSPRTETRNNMIIDIDVAIETRDGTTLRANIYRPEQQGSARLPVIFNYTAYGKDGAIDMATFPPQSGIDESRMTPDYQFESTDCQWWCPRGYVCATVDVRGSFKSDGDKSYYSRDVGLDGYDVVEWLGAQEWSNGKVGMYGASGFAMVQWLVAAERPPALAAIMPFDGMTDLYREMAHKGGIPETQFTMVYPHLFNWGKGLVEDSQAVAEQHPFFDEYWQSKIPRLDNIVCPAYVACSWGDHGIHTRGTLHGWRTLSSKDKYLEIHPYQKWEYAMTEESLKRQLAFFDTYLAGKDTEVRYWPKVRFAMRERFYVSEWRYTSSFPFPNTEYTRFYPHPSGGLSSLAQPEAHSMSYDAREGAAVFELPMLQSFEFAGYAKLRLWVEAQGNDNMDLFITLRKVDAAGNEVCFPWLTINDNGPIAFGFLRASRRELDSTKSTEYRPYHSHSRDLLLQPGEIVPLDIEILPTSCRFRPGDRLQVHICGHDYKEYPPFIPVSRHTNTVNKGTHVIHFGGNYDSHLILPVIPPVPGSILRNPTTVKLVMAGKRVKGWPDEKFIQEYQVVHADMTRQAAQFDPLLLGYRQVLAVPKPMHTYFGKDAGDWDCISQLSWSSMTALSSHLKAPEYQAHAGKHVFTEPQTLGSVCQAVGEIMLDPVTYEKRKPGFMVFAYLSKQTAGIREQVPEKDLEERLATVAKAAAGTDLLRYVINRDISPSDPTDFFRGTPFMQGRWGETGATEQYWFANAAAASTFFADGDRKEALVELPTSLSGESSLFIAGKESVVFSKRRNF
;
A
#
# COMPACT_ATOMS: atom_id res chain seq x y z
N MET A 1 0.21 -24.17 35.83
CA MET A 1 0.31 -23.05 36.79
C MET A 1 1.40 -23.42 37.77
N THR A 2 2.58 -22.86 37.57
CA THR A 2 3.76 -22.97 38.44
C THR A 2 3.56 -22.09 39.67
N GLY A 3 4.10 -22.45 40.83
CA GLY A 3 3.87 -21.74 42.10
C GLY A 3 4.62 -20.38 42.19
N PRO A 4 4.26 -19.49 43.14
CA PRO A 4 4.90 -18.16 43.30
C PRO A 4 6.44 -18.19 43.38
N ARG A 5 7.00 -19.23 44.02
CA ARG A 5 8.46 -19.43 44.15
C ARG A 5 9.15 -19.74 42.81
N GLU A 6 8.47 -20.45 41.90
CA GLU A 6 9.01 -20.76 40.57
C GLU A 6 9.03 -19.52 39.68
N HIS A 7 8.05 -18.60 39.83
CA HIS A 7 8.02 -17.34 39.10
C HIS A 7 9.12 -16.36 39.52
N VAL A 8 9.52 -16.33 40.79
CA VAL A 8 10.67 -15.53 41.27
C VAL A 8 11.98 -16.08 40.71
N LEU A 9 12.18 -17.40 40.76
CA LEU A 9 13.37 -18.05 40.19
C LEU A 9 13.47 -17.81 38.68
N LEU A 10 12.35 -17.77 37.97
CA LEU A 10 12.31 -17.41 36.55
C LEU A 10 12.82 -15.98 36.31
N THR A 11 12.33 -14.99 37.06
CA THR A 11 12.77 -13.58 36.90
C THR A 11 14.27 -13.44 37.18
N LEU A 12 14.76 -14.04 38.27
CA LEU A 12 16.19 -14.02 38.60
C LEU A 12 17.03 -14.71 37.51
N GLY A 13 16.57 -15.84 36.98
CA GLY A 13 17.26 -16.55 35.90
C GLY A 13 17.32 -15.76 34.59
N GLU A 14 16.26 -15.02 34.23
CA GLU A 14 16.28 -14.16 33.04
C GLU A 14 17.17 -12.93 33.23
N LEU A 15 17.20 -12.34 34.43
CA LEU A 15 18.14 -11.27 34.78
C LEU A 15 19.60 -11.75 34.73
N GLU A 16 19.90 -12.92 35.27
CA GLU A 16 21.22 -13.55 35.17
C GLU A 16 21.60 -13.84 33.72
N LYS A 17 20.65 -14.30 32.90
CA LYS A 17 20.87 -14.51 31.47
C LYS A 17 21.19 -13.21 30.74
N ALA A 18 20.43 -12.14 30.99
CA ALA A 18 20.69 -10.81 30.41
C ALA A 18 22.07 -10.28 30.84
N ARG A 19 22.45 -10.47 32.12
CA ARG A 19 23.79 -10.12 32.62
C ARG A 19 24.90 -10.89 31.94
N ARG A 20 24.72 -12.19 31.73
CA ARG A 20 25.73 -13.08 31.11
C ARG A 20 25.92 -12.76 29.64
N LEU A 21 24.84 -12.46 28.92
CA LEU A 21 24.87 -12.26 27.47
C LEU A 21 25.22 -10.83 27.07
N GLY A 22 24.88 -9.84 27.89
CA GLY A 22 25.09 -8.43 27.58
C GLY A 22 26.39 -7.83 28.09
N THR A 23 26.72 -6.65 27.56
CA THR A 23 27.74 -5.75 28.13
C THR A 23 27.03 -4.66 28.92
N TRP A 24 27.50 -4.39 30.14
CA TRP A 24 26.85 -3.48 31.07
C TRP A 24 27.75 -2.30 31.40
N THR A 25 27.17 -1.12 31.45
CA THR A 25 27.82 0.13 31.83
C THR A 25 27.05 0.82 32.95
N LYS A 26 27.67 1.81 33.59
CA LYS A 26 26.98 2.63 34.58
C LYS A 26 25.96 3.52 33.87
N ALA A 27 24.72 3.53 34.36
CA ALA A 27 23.69 4.42 33.81
C ALA A 27 24.02 5.90 34.10
N ASN A 28 23.52 6.78 33.23
CA ASN A 28 23.58 8.22 33.40
C ASN A 28 22.68 8.63 34.58
N ASP A 29 23.18 9.57 35.39
CA ASP A 29 22.47 10.08 36.56
C ASP A 29 21.21 10.86 36.15
N PRO A 30 20.00 10.37 36.51
CA PRO A 30 18.73 11.05 36.22
C PRO A 30 18.65 12.50 36.71
N SER A 31 19.43 12.89 37.73
CA SER A 31 19.45 14.26 38.25
C SER A 31 19.86 15.29 37.21
N LEU A 32 20.67 14.90 36.21
CA LEU A 32 21.09 15.77 35.10
C LEU A 32 19.94 16.11 34.13
N ARG A 33 18.85 15.34 34.17
CA ARG A 33 17.59 15.58 33.44
C ARG A 33 16.52 16.24 34.33
N GLY A 34 16.90 16.72 35.52
CA GLY A 34 15.97 17.28 36.50
C GLY A 34 15.13 16.23 37.24
N CYS A 35 15.46 14.95 37.09
CA CYS A 35 14.76 13.86 37.79
C CYS A 35 15.47 13.58 39.13
N GLY A 36 14.92 14.13 40.21
CA GLY A 36 15.43 13.91 41.57
C GLY A 36 15.04 12.57 42.18
N GLU A 37 15.36 12.39 43.47
CA GLU A 37 14.93 11.22 44.24
C GLU A 37 13.40 11.09 44.30
N PRO A 38 12.86 9.87 44.48
CA PRO A 38 11.43 9.66 44.67
C PRO A 38 10.88 10.54 45.80
N SER A 39 9.82 11.29 45.51
CA SER A 39 9.12 12.16 46.46
C SER A 39 7.62 11.87 46.41
N PRO A 40 7.17 10.79 47.10
CA PRO A 40 5.78 10.36 47.08
C PRO A 40 4.84 11.43 47.60
N ARG A 41 3.82 11.78 46.82
CA ARG A 41 2.82 12.77 47.19
C ARG A 41 1.56 12.59 46.35
N THR A 42 0.46 13.16 46.83
CA THR A 42 -0.77 13.29 46.06
C THR A 42 -1.04 14.77 45.83
N GLU A 43 -1.38 15.13 44.59
CA GLU A 43 -1.79 16.48 44.22
C GLU A 43 -3.09 16.46 43.42
N THR A 44 -3.77 17.60 43.36
CA THR A 44 -4.99 17.77 42.58
C THR A 44 -4.82 18.94 41.63
N ARG A 45 -4.90 18.67 40.33
CA ARG A 45 -4.85 19.69 39.26
C ARG A 45 -5.62 19.22 38.04
N ASN A 46 -6.14 20.16 37.25
CA ASN A 46 -6.84 19.88 35.99
C ASN A 46 -7.98 18.84 36.13
N ASN A 47 -8.72 18.87 37.25
CA ASN A 47 -9.77 17.90 37.61
C ASN A 47 -9.28 16.44 37.76
N MET A 48 -8.00 16.25 38.09
CA MET A 48 -7.39 14.94 38.34
C MET A 48 -6.75 14.91 39.73
N ILE A 49 -6.83 13.76 40.39
CA ILE A 49 -5.99 13.36 41.52
C ILE A 49 -4.76 12.65 40.94
N ILE A 50 -3.57 13.12 41.28
CA ILE A 50 -2.31 12.60 40.77
C ILE A 50 -1.49 12.10 41.96
N ASP A 51 -1.30 10.78 42.05
CA ASP A 51 -0.38 10.16 42.99
C ASP A 51 0.99 10.01 42.32
N ILE A 52 1.98 10.71 42.83
CA ILE A 52 3.32 10.82 42.26
C ILE A 52 4.29 9.91 43.03
N ASP A 53 5.22 9.27 42.30
CA ASP A 53 6.28 8.42 42.85
C ASP A 53 5.79 7.22 43.70
N VAL A 54 4.60 6.70 43.38
CA VAL A 54 4.01 5.51 44.00
C VAL A 54 4.98 4.33 43.85
N ALA A 55 5.23 3.62 44.96
CA ALA A 55 6.05 2.42 44.98
C ALA A 55 5.24 1.19 44.58
N ILE A 56 5.75 0.42 43.61
CA ILE A 56 5.20 -0.88 43.22
C ILE A 56 6.31 -1.92 43.39
N GLU A 57 6.14 -2.83 44.34
CA GLU A 57 7.10 -3.91 44.59
C GLU A 57 6.84 -5.08 43.62
N THR A 58 7.86 -5.45 42.85
CA THR A 58 7.84 -6.63 41.98
C THR A 58 8.14 -7.90 42.77
N ARG A 59 7.94 -9.07 42.18
CA ARG A 59 8.08 -10.37 42.85
C ARG A 59 9.47 -10.67 43.43
N ASP A 60 10.51 -9.99 42.92
CA ASP A 60 11.89 -10.15 43.41
C ASP A 60 12.30 -9.10 44.45
N GLY A 61 11.35 -8.24 44.88
CA GLY A 61 11.56 -7.16 45.84
C GLY A 61 12.02 -5.84 45.21
N THR A 62 12.19 -5.78 43.89
CA THR A 62 12.58 -4.54 43.22
C THR A 62 11.42 -3.56 43.19
N THR A 63 11.67 -2.33 43.64
CA THR A 63 10.66 -1.28 43.69
C THR A 63 10.67 -0.46 42.40
N LEU A 64 9.56 -0.49 41.68
CA LEU A 64 9.29 0.38 40.54
C LEU A 64 8.54 1.63 41.00
N ARG A 65 8.69 2.73 40.24
CA ARG A 65 8.05 4.01 40.53
C ARG A 65 7.00 4.37 39.49
N ALA A 66 5.85 4.81 39.97
CA ALA A 66 4.69 5.14 39.14
C ALA A 66 4.14 6.53 39.44
N ASN A 67 3.56 7.16 38.42
CA ASN A 67 2.61 8.27 38.55
C ASN A 67 1.23 7.76 38.16
N ILE A 68 0.21 8.00 38.99
CA ILE A 68 -1.15 7.51 38.82
C ILE A 68 -2.10 8.71 38.74
N TYR A 69 -2.82 8.84 37.63
CA TYR A 69 -3.72 9.94 37.32
C TYR A 69 -5.15 9.41 37.34
N ARG A 70 -5.99 9.98 38.21
CA ARG A 70 -7.38 9.55 38.43
C ARG A 70 -8.31 10.76 38.30
N PRO A 71 -9.54 10.63 37.77
CA PRO A 71 -10.49 11.74 37.78
C PRO A 71 -10.86 12.14 39.22
N GLU A 72 -10.90 13.45 39.50
CA GLU A 72 -11.24 13.98 40.82
C GLU A 72 -12.68 13.63 41.23
N GLN A 73 -13.61 13.67 40.27
CA GLN A 73 -15.02 13.33 40.47
C GLN A 73 -15.31 11.90 39.97
N GLN A 74 -14.95 10.89 40.77
CA GLN A 74 -15.26 9.48 40.46
C GLN A 74 -16.28 8.84 41.42
N GLY A 75 -16.54 9.44 42.58
CA GLY A 75 -17.36 8.83 43.63
C GLY A 75 -16.80 7.45 44.06
N SER A 76 -17.67 6.44 44.12
CA SER A 76 -17.29 5.04 44.42
C SER A 76 -17.07 4.18 43.17
N ALA A 77 -17.06 4.78 41.97
CA ALA A 77 -16.90 4.04 40.73
C ALA A 77 -15.48 3.44 40.61
N ARG A 78 -15.41 2.16 40.26
CA ARG A 78 -14.18 1.48 39.87
C ARG A 78 -13.97 1.64 38.37
N LEU A 79 -12.79 2.09 37.96
CA LEU A 79 -12.51 2.53 36.60
C LEU A 79 -11.50 1.61 35.89
N PRO A 80 -11.57 1.48 34.56
CA PRO A 80 -10.52 0.86 33.76
C PRO A 80 -9.20 1.62 33.85
N VAL A 81 -8.09 0.90 33.69
CA VAL A 81 -6.72 1.47 33.81
C VAL A 81 -6.02 1.42 32.46
N ILE A 82 -5.41 2.54 32.06
CA ILE A 82 -4.45 2.60 30.96
C ILE A 82 -3.04 2.65 31.56
N PHE A 83 -2.20 1.70 31.16
CA PHE A 83 -0.84 1.53 31.64
C PHE A 83 0.17 1.91 30.56
N ASN A 84 0.98 2.92 30.83
CA ASN A 84 2.16 3.30 30.03
C ASN A 84 3.42 2.82 30.77
N TYR A 85 4.23 1.98 30.14
CA TYR A 85 5.46 1.46 30.73
C TYR A 85 6.67 2.05 30.00
N THR A 86 7.54 2.77 30.71
CA THR A 86 8.54 3.64 30.07
C THR A 86 9.97 3.37 30.50
N ALA A 87 10.88 3.36 29.52
CA ALA A 87 12.32 3.46 29.73
C ALA A 87 12.85 4.90 29.63
N TYR A 88 11.96 5.87 29.38
CA TYR A 88 12.28 7.26 29.06
C TYR A 88 11.98 8.25 30.19
N GLY A 89 11.52 7.76 31.33
CA GLY A 89 11.21 8.58 32.49
C GLY A 89 9.74 8.99 32.52
N LYS A 90 9.02 8.51 33.54
CA LYS A 90 7.60 8.82 33.80
C LYS A 90 7.32 10.28 34.16
N ASP A 91 8.34 11.11 34.27
CA ASP A 91 8.25 12.53 34.64
C ASP A 91 8.51 13.45 33.43
N GLY A 92 8.48 12.92 32.19
CA GLY A 92 8.58 13.72 30.96
C GLY A 92 10.01 14.19 30.64
N ALA A 93 11.00 13.30 30.74
CA ALA A 93 12.42 13.66 30.60
C ALA A 93 12.89 13.88 29.13
N ILE A 94 12.03 13.64 28.14
CA ILE A 94 12.32 13.90 26.73
C ILE A 94 11.80 15.29 26.37
N ASP A 95 12.71 16.17 25.97
CA ASP A 95 12.38 17.46 25.40
C ASP A 95 11.96 17.30 23.93
N MET A 96 10.75 17.73 23.62
CA MET A 96 10.16 17.69 22.28
C MET A 96 10.97 18.51 21.27
N ALA A 97 11.69 19.54 21.71
CA ALA A 97 12.60 20.33 20.87
C ALA A 97 13.78 19.53 20.31
N THR A 98 13.99 18.30 20.80
CA THR A 98 14.97 17.36 20.22
C THR A 98 14.57 16.90 18.82
N PHE A 99 13.28 16.95 18.47
CA PHE A 99 12.79 16.52 17.16
C PHE A 99 12.57 17.72 16.23
N PRO A 100 12.85 17.57 14.93
CA PRO A 100 12.64 18.66 13.98
C PRO A 100 11.14 19.00 13.85
N PRO A 101 10.77 20.25 13.49
CA PRO A 101 9.37 20.64 13.30
C PRO A 101 8.61 19.77 12.27
N GLN A 102 9.33 19.17 11.33
CA GLN A 102 8.80 18.25 10.32
C GLN A 102 8.44 16.87 10.89
N SER A 103 8.50 16.64 12.20
CA SER A 103 8.21 15.34 12.83
C SER A 103 6.72 15.03 13.02
N GLY A 104 5.83 15.93 12.61
CA GLY A 104 4.37 15.74 12.69
C GLY A 104 3.83 15.91 14.12
N ILE A 105 4.67 16.37 15.03
CA ILE A 105 4.32 16.67 16.41
C ILE A 105 3.55 18.01 16.44
N ASP A 106 2.25 17.94 16.75
CA ASP A 106 1.41 19.12 16.96
C ASP A 106 1.27 19.41 18.46
N GLU A 107 2.11 20.31 18.98
CA GLU A 107 2.10 20.71 20.39
C GLU A 107 0.74 21.26 20.84
N SER A 108 -0.06 21.83 19.93
CA SER A 108 -1.39 22.36 20.27
C SER A 108 -2.39 21.28 20.70
N ARG A 109 -2.07 20.01 20.47
CA ARG A 109 -2.88 18.84 20.84
C ARG A 109 -2.39 18.15 22.10
N MET A 110 -1.30 18.63 22.69
CA MET A 110 -0.73 18.06 23.91
C MET A 110 -1.22 18.86 25.12
N THR A 111 -1.75 18.18 26.11
CA THR A 111 -2.00 18.82 27.40
C THR A 111 -0.72 18.91 28.23
N PRO A 112 -0.66 19.77 29.27
CA PRO A 112 0.53 19.89 30.13
C PRO A 112 1.01 18.60 30.81
N ASP A 113 0.14 17.59 30.95
CA ASP A 113 0.47 16.29 31.56
C ASP A 113 0.77 15.20 30.52
N TYR A 114 0.73 15.53 29.22
CA TYR A 114 1.13 14.60 28.17
C TYR A 114 2.62 14.29 28.28
N GLN A 115 2.95 13.00 28.22
CA GLN A 115 4.34 12.55 28.11
C GLN A 115 4.53 12.01 26.71
N PHE A 116 5.67 12.32 26.12
CA PHE A 116 5.97 11.90 24.76
C PHE A 116 5.79 10.39 24.57
N GLU A 117 5.02 10.01 23.54
CA GLU A 117 4.66 8.62 23.19
C GLU A 117 3.68 7.91 24.14
N SER A 118 3.24 8.55 25.23
CA SER A 118 2.27 7.99 26.18
C SER A 118 0.83 8.44 25.90
N THR A 119 -0.13 8.00 26.70
CA THR A 119 -1.49 8.56 26.66
C THR A 119 -1.53 9.94 27.31
N ASP A 120 -2.33 10.83 26.72
CA ASP A 120 -2.67 12.11 27.35
C ASP A 120 -3.62 11.90 28.54
N CYS A 121 -3.08 11.94 29.76
CA CYS A 121 -3.84 11.68 30.98
C CYS A 121 -5.01 12.66 31.18
N GLN A 122 -4.86 13.93 30.79
CA GLN A 122 -5.94 14.92 30.87
C GLN A 122 -7.03 14.69 29.83
N TRP A 123 -6.73 14.01 28.74
CA TRP A 123 -7.75 13.58 27.79
C TRP A 123 -8.53 12.36 28.30
N TRP A 124 -7.83 11.38 28.86
CA TRP A 124 -8.42 10.10 29.26
C TRP A 124 -9.13 10.13 30.63
N CYS A 125 -8.59 10.83 31.63
CA CYS A 125 -9.20 10.84 32.98
C CYS A 125 -10.65 11.38 32.99
N PRO A 126 -10.98 12.51 32.33
CA PRO A 126 -12.36 13.00 32.24
C PRO A 126 -13.32 12.06 31.51
N ARG A 127 -12.80 11.05 30.80
CA ARG A 127 -13.58 10.03 30.08
C ARG A 127 -13.76 8.74 30.88
N GLY A 128 -13.38 8.74 32.16
CA GLY A 128 -13.61 7.64 33.10
C GLY A 128 -12.52 6.57 33.08
N TYR A 129 -11.26 6.98 32.85
CA TYR A 129 -10.10 6.10 32.91
C TYR A 129 -9.13 6.54 34.00
N VAL A 130 -8.42 5.59 34.60
CA VAL A 130 -7.18 5.87 35.33
C VAL A 130 -6.01 5.71 34.37
N CYS A 131 -5.06 6.62 34.39
CA CYS A 131 -3.81 6.46 33.64
C CYS A 131 -2.66 6.23 34.63
N ALA A 132 -1.78 5.28 34.35
CA ALA A 132 -0.61 5.00 35.16
C ALA A 132 0.63 4.96 34.27
N THR A 133 1.62 5.80 34.55
CA THR A 133 2.93 5.71 33.92
C THR A 133 3.96 5.18 34.91
N VAL A 134 4.67 4.12 34.53
CA VAL A 134 5.64 3.45 35.41
C VAL A 134 7.00 3.40 34.73
N ASP A 135 8.05 3.77 35.47
CA ASP A 135 9.43 3.57 35.04
C ASP A 135 9.76 2.07 35.08
N VAL A 136 10.26 1.51 33.97
CA VAL A 136 10.78 0.13 33.95
C VAL A 136 11.95 -0.01 34.93
N ARG A 137 12.27 -1.24 35.33
CA ARG A 137 13.43 -1.55 36.18
C ARG A 137 14.70 -0.83 35.71
N GLY A 138 15.43 -0.26 36.67
CA GLY A 138 16.67 0.47 36.43
C GLY A 138 16.52 1.75 35.58
N SER A 139 15.29 2.23 35.35
CA SER A 139 15.04 3.52 34.69
C SER A 139 14.72 4.60 35.70
N PHE A 140 15.42 5.73 35.58
CA PHE A 140 15.15 6.95 36.35
C PHE A 140 15.00 6.67 37.85
N LYS A 141 13.77 6.71 38.37
CA LYS A 141 13.48 6.57 39.80
C LYS A 141 13.24 5.13 40.26
N SER A 142 13.06 4.19 39.33
CA SER A 142 12.92 2.75 39.63
C SER A 142 14.26 2.12 39.98
N ASP A 143 14.25 1.21 40.94
CA ASP A 143 15.44 0.49 41.40
C ASP A 143 15.89 -0.58 40.39
N GLY A 144 17.09 -1.12 40.61
CA GLY A 144 17.64 -2.25 39.85
C GLY A 144 18.50 -1.85 38.65
N ASP A 145 18.87 -2.87 37.87
CA ASP A 145 19.68 -2.74 36.66
C ASP A 145 18.81 -2.96 35.42
N LYS A 146 19.09 -2.23 34.34
CA LYS A 146 18.25 -2.18 33.13
C LYS A 146 18.82 -2.98 31.98
N SER A 147 18.10 -4.03 31.58
CA SER A 147 18.37 -4.75 30.33
C SER A 147 17.82 -3.99 29.12
N TYR A 148 18.38 -4.26 27.94
CA TYR A 148 17.93 -3.75 26.66
C TYR A 148 16.78 -4.61 26.12
N TYR A 149 15.55 -4.31 26.56
CA TYR A 149 14.30 -4.98 26.14
C TYR A 149 14.35 -6.51 26.23
N SER A 150 14.86 -7.04 27.34
CA SER A 150 14.85 -8.48 27.60
C SER A 150 13.58 -8.92 28.32
N ARG A 151 13.41 -10.24 28.49
CA ARG A 151 12.20 -10.84 29.05
C ARG A 151 11.89 -10.40 30.49
N ASP A 152 12.89 -10.04 31.28
CA ASP A 152 12.74 -9.45 32.61
C ASP A 152 11.78 -8.26 32.62
N VAL A 153 11.83 -7.39 31.60
CA VAL A 153 10.88 -6.27 31.45
C VAL A 153 9.43 -6.77 31.32
N GLY A 154 9.22 -7.87 30.61
CA GLY A 154 7.90 -8.50 30.51
C GLY A 154 7.41 -9.08 31.84
N LEU A 155 8.31 -9.67 32.62
CA LEU A 155 8.00 -10.27 33.92
C LEU A 155 7.68 -9.21 34.98
N ASP A 156 8.42 -8.10 35.02
CA ASP A 156 8.10 -6.98 35.90
C ASP A 156 6.79 -6.31 35.49
N GLY A 157 6.56 -6.10 34.19
CA GLY A 157 5.31 -5.54 33.72
C GLY A 157 4.09 -6.43 34.01
N TYR A 158 4.26 -7.75 34.11
CA TYR A 158 3.22 -8.63 34.66
C TYR A 158 2.84 -8.24 36.08
N ASP A 159 3.82 -8.04 36.96
CA ASP A 159 3.57 -7.69 38.37
C ASP A 159 2.89 -6.32 38.48
N VAL A 160 3.30 -5.36 37.64
CA VAL A 160 2.68 -4.03 37.57
C VAL A 160 1.23 -4.12 37.10
N VAL A 161 0.93 -4.91 36.06
CA VAL A 161 -0.46 -5.08 35.58
C VAL A 161 -1.35 -5.68 36.65
N GLU A 162 -0.90 -6.73 37.34
CA GLU A 162 -1.69 -7.36 38.42
C GLU A 162 -1.88 -6.39 39.60
N TRP A 163 -0.84 -5.62 39.95
CA TRP A 163 -0.93 -4.60 40.99
C TRP A 163 -1.94 -3.51 40.64
N LEU A 164 -1.90 -2.97 39.42
CA LEU A 164 -2.85 -1.96 38.92
C LEU A 164 -4.29 -2.51 38.86
N GLY A 165 -4.45 -3.77 38.48
CA GLY A 165 -5.75 -4.45 38.46
C GLY A 165 -6.36 -4.64 39.85
N ALA A 166 -5.54 -4.74 40.90
CA ALA A 166 -5.99 -5.04 42.26
C ALA A 166 -6.36 -3.80 43.10
N GLN A 167 -6.08 -2.58 42.63
CA GLN A 167 -6.32 -1.36 43.41
C GLN A 167 -7.81 -1.09 43.61
N GLU A 168 -8.18 -0.43 44.72
CA GLU A 168 -9.60 -0.20 45.08
C GLU A 168 -10.36 0.65 44.05
N TRP A 169 -9.64 1.52 43.32
CA TRP A 169 -10.17 2.36 42.25
C TRP A 169 -10.21 1.66 40.89
N SER A 170 -9.62 0.47 40.76
CA SER A 170 -9.55 -0.29 39.50
C SER A 170 -10.75 -1.21 39.34
N ASN A 171 -11.28 -1.33 38.14
CA ASN A 171 -12.31 -2.32 37.80
C ASN A 171 -11.71 -3.72 37.51
N GLY A 172 -10.40 -3.90 37.69
CA GLY A 172 -9.69 -5.15 37.39
C GLY A 172 -9.31 -5.34 35.92
N LYS A 173 -9.53 -4.34 35.06
CA LYS A 173 -9.16 -4.35 33.64
C LYS A 173 -8.09 -3.30 33.36
N VAL A 174 -6.91 -3.77 33.01
CA VAL A 174 -5.76 -2.94 32.60
C VAL A 174 -5.55 -3.09 31.11
N GLY A 175 -5.44 -1.98 30.39
CA GLY A 175 -4.96 -1.94 29.02
C GLY A 175 -3.62 -1.24 28.93
N MET A 176 -2.76 -1.65 28.00
CA MET A 176 -1.50 -0.94 27.75
C MET A 176 -1.59 -0.07 26.50
N TYR A 177 -0.89 1.06 26.53
CA TYR A 177 -0.80 2.00 25.40
C TYR A 177 0.58 2.64 25.33
N GLY A 178 0.99 2.94 24.09
CA GLY A 178 2.05 3.90 23.80
C GLY A 178 2.74 3.59 22.49
N ALA A 179 3.58 4.53 22.05
CA ALA A 179 4.34 4.41 20.82
C ALA A 179 5.80 3.97 21.04
N SER A 180 6.45 3.41 20.01
CA SER A 180 7.92 3.18 20.01
C SER A 180 8.39 2.34 21.20
N GLY A 181 9.20 2.87 22.13
CA GLY A 181 9.65 2.12 23.31
C GLY A 181 8.49 1.62 24.18
N PHE A 182 7.45 2.45 24.32
CA PHE A 182 6.21 2.05 25.02
C PHE A 182 5.44 0.98 24.26
N ALA A 183 5.57 0.89 22.93
CA ALA A 183 4.99 -0.19 22.14
C ALA A 183 5.82 -1.48 22.23
N MET A 184 7.16 -1.37 22.26
CA MET A 184 8.07 -2.52 22.37
C MET A 184 7.86 -3.29 23.68
N VAL A 185 7.73 -2.58 24.81
CA VAL A 185 7.48 -3.23 26.12
C VAL A 185 6.12 -3.92 26.19
N GLN A 186 5.11 -3.46 25.44
CA GLN A 186 3.80 -4.14 25.39
C GLN A 186 3.93 -5.57 24.86
N TRP A 187 4.80 -5.80 23.87
CA TRP A 187 5.04 -7.15 23.33
C TRP A 187 5.62 -8.09 24.38
N LEU A 188 6.55 -7.58 25.21
CA LEU A 188 7.17 -8.35 26.28
C LEU A 188 6.17 -8.66 27.39
N VAL A 189 5.43 -7.66 27.86
CA VAL A 189 4.46 -7.82 28.96
C VAL A 189 3.29 -8.72 28.56
N ALA A 190 2.70 -8.49 27.39
CA ALA A 190 1.55 -9.28 26.94
C ALA A 190 1.90 -10.75 26.70
N ALA A 191 3.16 -11.05 26.33
CA ALA A 191 3.65 -12.41 26.14
C ALA A 191 3.75 -13.23 27.45
N GLU A 192 3.76 -12.55 28.61
CA GLU A 192 3.70 -13.18 29.94
C GLU A 192 2.26 -13.40 30.42
N ARG A 193 1.25 -12.92 29.67
CA ARG A 193 -0.20 -13.14 29.89
C ARG A 193 -0.70 -12.79 31.32
N PRO A 194 -0.54 -11.54 31.78
CA PRO A 194 -1.11 -11.11 33.05
C PRO A 194 -2.64 -11.24 33.05
N PRO A 195 -3.27 -11.90 34.05
CA PRO A 195 -4.72 -12.04 34.13
C PRO A 195 -5.53 -10.73 34.04
N ALA A 196 -5.04 -9.64 34.63
CA ALA A 196 -5.68 -8.33 34.59
C ALA A 196 -5.47 -7.58 33.26
N LEU A 197 -4.54 -8.05 32.39
CA LEU A 197 -4.29 -7.45 31.09
C LEU A 197 -5.44 -7.77 30.12
N ALA A 198 -6.31 -6.80 29.92
CA ALA A 198 -7.52 -6.94 29.13
C ALA A 198 -7.37 -6.45 27.68
N ALA A 199 -6.38 -5.60 27.38
CA ALA A 199 -6.07 -5.20 26.01
C ALA A 199 -4.66 -4.59 25.86
N ILE A 200 -4.11 -4.60 24.65
CA ILE A 200 -2.91 -3.81 24.30
C ILE A 200 -3.16 -2.94 23.07
N MET A 201 -2.46 -1.81 23.01
CA MET A 201 -2.52 -0.87 21.90
C MET A 201 -1.10 -0.37 21.53
N PRO A 202 -0.28 -1.22 20.90
CA PRO A 202 1.06 -0.84 20.47
C PRO A 202 1.00 0.01 19.19
N PHE A 203 1.52 1.22 19.27
CA PHE A 203 1.73 2.12 18.13
C PHE A 203 3.19 2.06 17.68
N ASP A 204 3.47 1.52 16.50
CA ASP A 204 4.82 1.49 15.94
C ASP A 204 5.87 0.94 16.93
N GLY A 205 5.83 -0.37 17.21
CA GLY A 205 6.75 -1.06 18.11
C GLY A 205 7.49 -2.21 17.43
N MET A 206 8.82 -2.12 17.38
CA MET A 206 9.68 -3.17 16.80
C MET A 206 9.67 -4.46 17.65
N THR A 207 10.09 -5.57 17.05
CA THR A 207 10.06 -6.91 17.68
C THR A 207 11.36 -7.70 17.55
N ASP A 208 12.29 -7.24 16.72
CA ASP A 208 13.58 -7.88 16.47
C ASP A 208 14.68 -6.83 16.42
N LEU A 209 15.29 -6.55 17.58
CA LEU A 209 16.32 -5.51 17.72
C LEU A 209 17.51 -5.71 16.77
N TYR A 210 17.84 -6.95 16.41
CA TYR A 210 18.92 -7.20 15.45
C TYR A 210 18.55 -6.67 14.07
N ARG A 211 17.42 -7.13 13.51
CA ARG A 211 17.06 -6.82 12.11
C ARG A 211 16.50 -5.42 11.92
N GLU A 212 15.97 -4.82 12.98
CA GLU A 212 15.17 -3.60 12.91
C GLU A 212 15.90 -2.37 13.46
N MET A 213 16.92 -2.59 14.31
CA MET A 213 17.69 -1.52 14.93
C MET A 213 19.19 -1.66 14.69
N ALA A 214 19.83 -2.72 15.19
CA ALA A 214 21.29 -2.82 15.22
C ALA A 214 21.93 -3.17 13.85
N HIS A 215 21.30 -4.06 13.07
CA HIS A 215 21.86 -4.60 11.83
C HIS A 215 20.80 -4.78 10.74
N LYS A 216 20.66 -3.81 9.84
CA LYS A 216 19.68 -3.90 8.76
C LYS A 216 20.24 -4.66 7.57
N GLY A 217 19.63 -5.79 7.24
CA GLY A 217 20.19 -6.69 6.23
C GLY A 217 21.59 -7.20 6.59
N GLY A 218 21.95 -7.19 7.88
CA GLY A 218 23.28 -7.52 8.38
C GLY A 218 24.34 -6.42 8.20
N ILE A 219 23.93 -5.21 7.79
CA ILE A 219 24.77 -4.01 7.77
C ILE A 219 24.63 -3.31 9.13
N PRO A 220 25.72 -3.02 9.87
CA PRO A 220 25.63 -2.30 11.14
C PRO A 220 25.03 -0.91 10.96
N GLU A 221 24.05 -0.57 11.81
CA GLU A 221 23.45 0.74 11.87
C GLU A 221 24.30 1.65 12.77
N THR A 222 24.64 2.86 12.30
CA THR A 222 25.68 3.71 12.89
C THR A 222 25.18 5.05 13.42
N GLN A 223 23.87 5.31 13.43
CA GLN A 223 23.31 6.58 13.92
C GLN A 223 22.22 6.41 14.97
N PHE A 224 21.12 5.74 14.67
CA PHE A 224 20.04 5.57 15.65
C PHE A 224 20.52 4.77 16.87
N THR A 225 21.33 3.74 16.67
CA THR A 225 22.00 2.95 17.71
C THR A 225 22.94 3.80 18.57
N MET A 226 23.58 4.82 17.98
CA MET A 226 24.42 5.79 18.72
C MET A 226 23.59 6.82 19.49
N VAL A 227 22.45 7.24 18.94
CA VAL A 227 21.59 8.27 19.54
C VAL A 227 20.75 7.69 20.68
N TYR A 228 20.33 6.43 20.55
CA TYR A 228 19.40 5.78 21.46
C TYR A 228 19.86 5.75 22.93
N PRO A 229 21.14 5.50 23.27
CA PRO A 229 21.67 5.65 24.61
C PRO A 229 21.36 6.98 25.30
N HIS A 230 21.29 8.10 24.55
CA HIS A 230 20.96 9.41 25.13
C HIS A 230 19.51 9.51 25.63
N LEU A 231 18.64 8.61 25.19
CA LEU A 231 17.25 8.47 25.64
C LEU A 231 17.10 7.32 26.64
N PHE A 232 17.80 6.21 26.42
CA PHE A 232 17.60 4.96 27.14
C PHE A 232 18.48 4.79 28.38
N ASN A 233 19.74 5.27 28.40
CA ASN A 233 20.74 4.87 29.41
C ASN A 233 20.65 5.63 30.75
N TRP A 234 19.46 5.97 31.24
CA TRP A 234 19.27 6.75 32.49
C TRP A 234 18.77 5.87 33.64
N GLY A 235 19.39 5.99 34.82
CA GLY A 235 19.04 5.19 36.00
C GLY A 235 20.09 5.24 37.11
N LYS A 236 19.81 4.58 38.24
CA LYS A 236 20.68 4.54 39.42
C LYS A 236 21.75 3.44 39.39
N GLY A 237 21.46 2.35 38.67
CA GLY A 237 22.28 1.15 38.61
C GLY A 237 23.09 1.01 37.32
N LEU A 238 23.20 -0.23 36.85
CA LEU A 238 23.78 -0.58 35.57
C LEU A 238 22.72 -0.59 34.47
N VAL A 239 23.14 -0.30 33.25
CA VAL A 239 22.34 -0.44 32.03
C VAL A 239 23.14 -1.21 31.00
N GLU A 240 22.45 -2.04 30.22
CA GLU A 240 23.06 -2.73 29.09
C GLU A 240 23.47 -1.71 28.01
N ASP A 241 24.72 -1.78 27.59
CA ASP A 241 25.32 -0.86 26.62
C ASP A 241 24.86 -1.23 25.21
N SER A 242 23.72 -0.67 24.80
CA SER A 242 23.10 -0.93 23.50
C SER A 242 24.00 -0.67 22.29
N GLN A 243 25.04 0.16 22.43
CA GLN A 243 26.04 0.37 21.37
C GLN A 243 27.08 -0.75 21.39
N ALA A 244 27.71 -1.01 22.54
CA ALA A 244 28.77 -2.02 22.65
C ALA A 244 28.25 -3.43 22.28
N VAL A 245 27.03 -3.78 22.69
CA VAL A 245 26.43 -5.08 22.32
C VAL A 245 26.15 -5.19 20.82
N ALA A 246 25.88 -4.10 20.11
CA ALA A 246 25.75 -4.13 18.66
C ALA A 246 27.08 -4.47 17.98
N GLU A 247 28.19 -3.92 18.47
CA GLU A 247 29.52 -4.23 17.94
C GLU A 247 30.01 -5.65 18.30
N GLN A 248 29.71 -6.12 19.51
CA GLN A 248 30.15 -7.43 20.02
C GLN A 248 29.33 -8.60 19.45
N HIS A 249 28.07 -8.34 19.07
CA HIS A 249 27.16 -9.34 18.51
C HIS A 249 26.78 -9.01 17.06
N PRO A 250 27.73 -9.10 16.09
CA PRO A 250 27.46 -8.76 14.69
C PRO A 250 26.60 -9.79 13.95
N PHE A 251 26.35 -10.96 14.56
CA PHE A 251 25.53 -12.06 14.05
C PHE A 251 24.24 -12.18 14.85
N PHE A 252 23.20 -12.81 14.28
CA PHE A 252 21.97 -13.11 15.03
C PHE A 252 22.15 -14.35 15.94
N ASP A 253 22.82 -14.14 17.06
CA ASP A 253 23.23 -15.16 18.03
C ASP A 253 22.29 -15.27 19.26
N GLU A 254 22.74 -15.98 20.31
CA GLU A 254 21.95 -16.20 21.54
C GLU A 254 21.54 -14.88 22.21
N TYR A 255 22.38 -13.84 22.12
CA TYR A 255 22.09 -12.53 22.70
C TYR A 255 20.85 -11.92 22.03
N TRP A 256 20.85 -11.80 20.71
CA TRP A 256 19.71 -11.22 20.00
C TRP A 256 18.46 -12.08 20.08
N GLN A 257 18.61 -13.40 20.10
CA GLN A 257 17.49 -14.33 20.32
C GLN A 257 16.84 -14.14 21.68
N SER A 258 17.59 -13.78 22.73
CA SER A 258 17.02 -13.54 24.06
C SER A 258 16.17 -12.27 24.15
N LYS A 259 16.26 -11.37 23.15
CA LYS A 259 15.48 -10.13 23.07
C LYS A 259 14.18 -10.28 22.27
N ILE A 260 13.93 -11.45 21.67
CA ILE A 260 12.73 -11.68 20.87
C ILE A 260 11.53 -11.98 21.80
N PRO A 261 10.46 -11.16 21.78
CA PRO A 261 9.26 -11.43 22.55
C PRO A 261 8.55 -12.69 22.02
N ARG A 262 7.93 -13.47 22.91
CA ARG A 262 7.09 -14.62 22.54
C ARG A 262 5.72 -14.15 22.06
N LEU A 263 5.69 -13.54 20.87
CA LEU A 263 4.50 -12.88 20.32
C LEU A 263 3.30 -13.82 20.21
N ASP A 264 3.51 -15.10 19.91
CA ASP A 264 2.49 -16.14 19.81
C ASP A 264 1.78 -16.44 21.14
N ASN A 265 2.37 -16.07 22.28
CA ASN A 265 1.71 -16.15 23.59
C ASN A 265 0.67 -15.06 23.82
N ILE A 266 0.66 -14.00 23.01
CA ILE A 266 -0.22 -12.84 23.21
C ILE A 266 -1.64 -13.22 22.75
N VAL A 267 -2.56 -13.30 23.70
CA VAL A 267 -3.96 -13.71 23.47
C VAL A 267 -4.99 -12.63 23.81
N CYS A 268 -4.60 -11.58 24.54
CA CYS A 268 -5.50 -10.48 24.87
C CYS A 268 -5.86 -9.68 23.60
N PRO A 269 -7.02 -9.00 23.57
CA PRO A 269 -7.39 -8.05 22.52
C PRO A 269 -6.25 -7.09 22.18
N ALA A 270 -6.00 -6.85 20.89
CA ALA A 270 -4.88 -6.03 20.44
C ALA A 270 -5.29 -5.07 19.32
N TYR A 271 -5.09 -3.78 19.51
CA TYR A 271 -5.20 -2.77 18.45
C TYR A 271 -3.82 -2.26 18.09
N VAL A 272 -3.26 -2.80 17.01
CA VAL A 272 -1.91 -2.51 16.55
C VAL A 272 -1.97 -1.41 15.50
N ALA A 273 -1.36 -0.27 15.78
CA ALA A 273 -1.22 0.82 14.82
C ALA A 273 0.20 0.85 14.27
N CYS A 274 0.32 1.00 12.96
CA CYS A 274 1.55 1.00 12.21
C CYS A 274 1.58 2.20 11.28
N SER A 275 2.74 2.83 11.12
CA SER A 275 2.96 3.90 10.16
C SER A 275 3.70 3.36 8.94
N TRP A 276 3.22 3.71 7.73
CA TRP A 276 4.06 3.63 6.54
C TRP A 276 5.17 4.69 6.54
N GLY A 277 5.03 5.74 7.35
CA GLY A 277 6.02 6.79 7.55
C GLY A 277 7.16 6.41 8.48
N ASP A 278 7.01 5.35 9.27
CA ASP A 278 8.05 4.86 10.18
C ASP A 278 8.90 3.72 9.56
N HIS A 279 8.92 3.67 8.23
CA HIS A 279 9.77 2.74 7.51
C HIS A 279 11.22 2.90 7.96
N GLY A 280 11.77 1.83 8.53
CA GLY A 280 13.17 1.75 8.94
C GLY A 280 13.37 1.67 10.43
N ILE A 281 12.35 1.92 11.24
CA ILE A 281 12.45 1.68 12.67
C ILE A 281 11.44 0.60 13.05
N HIS A 282 10.16 0.94 13.20
CA HIS A 282 9.21 -0.02 13.79
C HIS A 282 8.32 -0.75 12.79
N THR A 283 8.07 -0.23 11.58
CA THR A 283 7.09 -0.81 10.63
C THR A 283 7.23 -2.32 10.46
N ARG A 284 8.46 -2.83 10.26
CA ARG A 284 8.74 -4.26 10.04
C ARG A 284 8.29 -5.10 11.24
N GLY A 285 8.65 -4.67 12.45
CA GLY A 285 8.35 -5.35 13.70
C GLY A 285 6.90 -5.22 14.11
N THR A 286 6.28 -4.06 13.94
CA THR A 286 4.85 -3.85 14.21
C THR A 286 3.97 -4.80 13.40
N LEU A 287 4.25 -4.92 12.10
CA LEU A 287 3.54 -5.85 11.21
C LEU A 287 3.85 -7.31 11.57
N HIS A 288 5.08 -7.62 12.01
CA HIS A 288 5.43 -8.95 12.50
C HIS A 288 4.68 -9.31 13.79
N GLY A 289 4.59 -8.38 14.74
CA GLY A 289 3.84 -8.49 15.99
C GLY A 289 2.39 -8.85 15.74
N TRP A 290 1.68 -8.05 14.94
CA TRP A 290 0.28 -8.31 14.61
C TRP A 290 0.06 -9.66 13.92
N ARG A 291 0.95 -10.05 13.00
CA ARG A 291 0.81 -11.31 12.27
C ARG A 291 0.99 -12.52 13.17
N THR A 292 1.94 -12.45 14.10
CA THR A 292 2.35 -13.58 14.94
C THR A 292 1.46 -13.75 16.19
N LEU A 293 0.89 -12.67 16.73
CA LEU A 293 0.08 -12.78 17.94
C LEU A 293 -1.19 -13.63 17.75
N SER A 294 -1.54 -14.38 18.79
CA SER A 294 -2.61 -15.39 18.81
C SER A 294 -3.98 -14.85 19.20
N SER A 295 -4.09 -13.55 19.50
CA SER A 295 -5.36 -12.91 19.82
C SER A 295 -6.38 -13.07 18.70
N LYS A 296 -7.60 -13.46 19.05
CA LYS A 296 -8.76 -13.51 18.14
C LYS A 296 -9.31 -12.11 17.84
N ASP A 297 -9.13 -11.22 18.80
CA ASP A 297 -9.60 -9.83 18.78
C ASP A 297 -8.45 -8.89 18.48
N LYS A 298 -7.79 -9.14 17.35
CA LYS A 298 -6.71 -8.31 16.83
C LYS A 298 -7.15 -7.43 15.67
N TYR A 299 -6.71 -6.18 15.68
CA TYR A 299 -6.97 -5.18 14.66
C TYR A 299 -5.66 -4.52 14.25
N LEU A 300 -5.43 -4.39 12.96
CA LEU A 300 -4.27 -3.70 12.39
C LEU A 300 -4.74 -2.44 11.70
N GLU A 301 -4.10 -1.33 12.02
CA GLU A 301 -4.25 -0.09 11.27
C GLU A 301 -2.90 0.35 10.73
N ILE A 302 -2.84 0.65 9.43
CA ILE A 302 -1.62 1.11 8.79
C ILE A 302 -1.86 2.50 8.17
N HIS A 303 -1.37 3.54 8.83
CA HIS A 303 -1.66 4.93 8.50
C HIS A 303 -0.59 5.57 7.60
N PRO A 304 -0.94 6.63 6.84
CA PRO A 304 -0.02 7.29 5.93
C PRO A 304 0.83 8.37 6.60
N TYR A 305 0.47 8.80 7.82
CA TYR A 305 1.11 9.92 8.52
C TYR A 305 2.45 9.55 9.15
N GLN A 306 3.19 10.57 9.57
CA GLN A 306 4.31 10.41 10.49
C GLN A 306 3.86 9.77 11.82
N LYS A 307 4.80 9.12 12.51
CA LYS A 307 4.53 8.20 13.63
C LYS A 307 3.66 8.85 14.71
N TRP A 308 4.09 10.00 15.24
CA TRP A 308 3.43 10.63 16.38
C TRP A 308 2.19 11.42 16.01
N GLU A 309 2.13 11.96 14.79
CA GLU A 309 1.02 12.77 14.33
C GLU A 309 -0.31 12.03 14.46
N TYR A 310 -0.34 10.78 13.95
CA TYR A 310 -1.59 10.03 13.88
C TYR A 310 -2.16 9.74 15.28
N ALA A 311 -1.31 9.40 16.26
CA ALA A 311 -1.70 9.05 17.61
C ALA A 311 -2.53 10.14 18.33
N MET A 312 -2.37 11.40 17.93
CA MET A 312 -3.07 12.56 18.51
C MET A 312 -4.12 13.18 17.58
N THR A 313 -4.43 12.54 16.45
CA THR A 313 -5.58 12.97 15.62
C THR A 313 -6.90 12.68 16.31
N GLU A 314 -7.90 13.53 16.10
CA GLU A 314 -9.26 13.24 16.61
C GLU A 314 -9.78 11.89 16.14
N GLU A 315 -9.48 11.52 14.88
CA GLU A 315 -9.88 10.22 14.34
C GLU A 315 -9.23 9.08 15.14
N SER A 316 -7.92 9.13 15.35
CA SER A 316 -7.21 8.11 16.12
C SER A 316 -7.70 8.07 17.56
N LEU A 317 -7.77 9.20 18.26
CA LEU A 317 -8.24 9.27 19.65
C LEU A 317 -9.66 8.69 19.82
N LYS A 318 -10.58 8.95 18.89
CA LYS A 318 -11.92 8.34 18.90
C LYS A 318 -11.86 6.82 18.75
N ARG A 319 -11.00 6.30 17.88
CA ARG A 319 -10.81 4.86 17.68
C ARG A 319 -10.15 4.21 18.90
N GLN A 320 -9.10 4.82 19.44
CA GLN A 320 -8.44 4.36 20.67
C GLN A 320 -9.46 4.25 21.81
N LEU A 321 -10.29 5.28 21.99
CA LEU A 321 -11.36 5.29 22.99
C LEU A 321 -12.38 4.19 22.75
N ALA A 322 -12.87 4.00 21.53
CA ALA A 322 -13.82 2.93 21.21
C ALA A 322 -13.24 1.54 21.54
N PHE A 323 -11.96 1.32 21.24
CA PHE A 323 -11.27 0.07 21.56
C PHE A 323 -11.18 -0.19 23.06
N PHE A 324 -10.69 0.76 23.85
CA PHE A 324 -10.63 0.59 25.30
C PHE A 324 -12.01 0.60 25.98
N ASP A 325 -12.99 1.34 25.44
CA ASP A 325 -14.36 1.32 25.93
C ASP A 325 -14.96 -0.09 25.78
N THR A 326 -14.63 -0.79 24.70
CA THR A 326 -15.05 -2.17 24.46
C THR A 326 -14.41 -3.14 25.45
N TYR A 327 -13.08 -3.15 25.52
CA TYR A 327 -12.35 -4.23 26.21
C TYR A 327 -12.03 -3.96 27.68
N LEU A 328 -11.99 -2.69 28.10
CA LEU A 328 -11.71 -2.31 29.49
C LEU A 328 -12.97 -1.82 30.22
N ALA A 329 -13.82 -1.03 29.55
CA ALA A 329 -15.04 -0.48 30.16
C ALA A 329 -16.30 -1.33 29.91
N GLY A 330 -16.25 -2.32 29.02
CA GLY A 330 -17.38 -3.20 28.71
C GLY A 330 -18.54 -2.52 27.99
N LYS A 331 -18.29 -1.40 27.31
CA LYS A 331 -19.29 -0.66 26.53
C LYS A 331 -19.46 -1.30 25.15
N ASP A 332 -20.67 -1.23 24.62
CA ASP A 332 -20.97 -1.66 23.26
C ASP A 332 -20.61 -0.56 22.26
N THR A 333 -19.50 -0.73 21.52
CA THR A 333 -19.00 0.26 20.54
C THR A 333 -18.96 -0.31 19.13
N GLU A 334 -18.58 0.52 18.15
CA GLU A 334 -18.42 0.14 16.75
C GLU A 334 -17.28 -0.86 16.48
N VAL A 335 -16.42 -1.16 17.47
CA VAL A 335 -15.26 -2.09 17.32
C VAL A 335 -15.69 -3.48 16.86
N ARG A 336 -16.89 -3.92 17.23
CA ARG A 336 -17.47 -5.20 16.77
C ARG A 336 -17.70 -5.26 15.25
N TYR A 337 -17.78 -4.10 14.60
CA TYR A 337 -17.94 -3.96 13.15
C TYR A 337 -16.63 -3.60 12.44
N TRP A 338 -15.53 -3.39 13.17
CA TRP A 338 -14.26 -3.04 12.55
C TRP A 338 -13.73 -4.20 11.69
N PRO A 339 -13.21 -3.90 10.49
CA PRO A 339 -12.40 -4.87 9.76
C PRO A 339 -11.12 -5.18 10.54
N LYS A 340 -10.60 -6.39 10.38
CA LYS A 340 -9.38 -6.83 11.06
C LYS A 340 -8.14 -6.04 10.61
N VAL A 341 -8.16 -5.53 9.38
CA VAL A 341 -7.10 -4.67 8.86
C VAL A 341 -7.73 -3.47 8.16
N ARG A 342 -7.24 -2.28 8.51
CA ARG A 342 -7.45 -1.03 7.77
C ARG A 342 -6.08 -0.49 7.37
N PHE A 343 -5.89 -0.06 6.12
CA PHE A 343 -4.61 0.46 5.67
C PHE A 343 -4.77 1.59 4.66
N ALA A 344 -3.82 2.51 4.64
CA ALA A 344 -3.75 3.57 3.65
C ALA A 344 -3.05 3.07 2.39
N MET A 345 -3.71 3.19 1.23
CA MET A 345 -3.10 3.08 -0.10
C MET A 345 -2.56 4.46 -0.49
N ARG A 346 -1.24 4.64 -0.41
CA ARG A 346 -0.58 5.95 -0.58
C ARG A 346 -0.44 6.34 -2.05
N GLU A 347 -0.67 7.58 -2.41
CA GLU A 347 -0.38 8.10 -3.76
C GLU A 347 0.80 9.07 -3.77
N ARG A 348 0.89 9.91 -2.74
CA ARG A 348 1.94 10.91 -2.47
C ARG A 348 1.87 11.32 -1.00
N PHE A 349 2.75 12.23 -0.56
CA PHE A 349 2.75 12.78 0.80
C PHE A 349 1.33 13.21 1.24
N TYR A 350 0.83 12.56 2.28
CA TYR A 350 -0.48 12.77 2.93
C TYR A 350 -1.72 12.63 2.03
N VAL A 351 -1.55 12.13 0.80
CA VAL A 351 -2.67 11.77 -0.09
C VAL A 351 -2.73 10.26 -0.18
N SER A 352 -3.81 9.71 0.35
CA SER A 352 -4.03 8.26 0.38
C SER A 352 -5.51 7.93 0.44
N GLU A 353 -5.83 6.67 0.18
CA GLU A 353 -7.17 6.11 0.33
C GLU A 353 -7.16 5.06 1.44
N TRP A 354 -8.08 5.17 2.40
CA TRP A 354 -8.29 4.13 3.40
C TRP A 354 -8.99 2.92 2.79
N ARG A 355 -8.39 1.74 2.96
CA ARG A 355 -8.91 0.45 2.53
C ARG A 355 -9.02 -0.51 3.69
N TYR A 356 -9.83 -1.54 3.50
CA TYR A 356 -10.23 -2.48 4.54
C TYR A 356 -10.11 -3.91 4.04
N THR A 357 -9.68 -4.80 4.91
CA THR A 357 -9.49 -6.22 4.60
C THR A 357 -9.44 -7.06 5.87
N SER A 358 -9.46 -8.38 5.71
CA SER A 358 -9.46 -9.35 6.80
C SER A 358 -8.06 -9.74 7.28
N SER A 359 -7.02 -9.52 6.48
CA SER A 359 -5.68 -10.03 6.79
C SER A 359 -4.54 -9.19 6.23
N PHE A 360 -3.37 -9.31 6.88
CA PHE A 360 -2.07 -8.90 6.36
C PHE A 360 -1.10 -10.11 6.43
N PRO A 361 -0.43 -10.53 5.33
CA PRO A 361 -0.49 -9.97 3.98
C PRO A 361 -1.90 -9.94 3.40
N PHE A 362 -2.11 -9.03 2.45
CA PHE A 362 -3.43 -8.76 1.92
C PHE A 362 -3.94 -9.96 1.09
N PRO A 363 -5.24 -10.30 1.20
CA PRO A 363 -5.82 -11.34 0.36
C PRO A 363 -5.84 -10.89 -1.10
N ASN A 364 -5.78 -11.86 -2.01
CA ASN A 364 -5.73 -11.65 -3.47
C ASN A 364 -4.49 -10.90 -3.97
N THR A 365 -3.42 -10.74 -3.18
CA THR A 365 -2.16 -10.19 -3.69
C THR A 365 -1.59 -11.05 -4.82
N GLU A 366 -1.36 -10.44 -5.98
CA GLU A 366 -0.69 -11.02 -7.14
C GLU A 366 0.80 -10.65 -7.11
N TYR A 367 1.65 -11.57 -6.65
CA TYR A 367 3.10 -11.36 -6.62
C TYR A 367 3.68 -11.39 -8.03
N THR A 368 3.89 -10.20 -8.60
CA THR A 368 4.27 -10.01 -10.00
C THR A 368 5.76 -9.74 -10.12
N ARG A 369 6.42 -10.43 -11.05
CA ARG A 369 7.85 -10.31 -11.34
C ARG A 369 8.10 -9.25 -12.41
N PHE A 370 9.12 -8.44 -12.18
CA PHE A 370 9.65 -7.46 -13.13
C PHE A 370 11.17 -7.63 -13.25
N TYR A 371 11.65 -7.95 -14.44
CA TYR A 371 13.04 -8.26 -14.75
C TYR A 371 13.77 -7.04 -15.30
N PRO A 372 15.03 -6.78 -14.92
CA PRO A 372 15.86 -5.76 -15.54
C PRO A 372 16.02 -5.95 -17.05
N HIS A 373 16.05 -4.85 -17.79
CA HIS A 373 16.28 -4.78 -19.23
C HIS A 373 17.53 -3.95 -19.55
N PRO A 374 18.32 -4.27 -20.61
CA PRO A 374 19.56 -3.55 -20.96
C PRO A 374 19.38 -2.06 -21.22
N SER A 375 18.17 -1.62 -21.54
CA SER A 375 17.84 -0.19 -21.72
C SER A 375 17.72 0.61 -20.41
N GLY A 376 17.93 -0.02 -19.25
CA GLY A 376 17.64 0.58 -17.94
C GLY A 376 16.16 0.52 -17.54
N GLY A 377 15.36 -0.33 -18.20
CA GLY A 377 13.95 -0.55 -17.87
C GLY A 377 13.69 -1.80 -17.03
N LEU A 378 12.44 -1.96 -16.61
CA LEU A 378 11.88 -3.20 -16.06
C LEU A 378 10.87 -3.81 -17.05
N SER A 379 10.90 -5.13 -17.20
CA SER A 379 10.06 -5.91 -18.11
C SER A 379 9.29 -6.99 -17.36
N SER A 380 8.07 -7.31 -17.78
CA SER A 380 7.35 -8.49 -17.27
C SER A 380 7.93 -9.82 -17.78
N LEU A 381 8.80 -9.77 -18.80
CA LEU A 381 9.47 -10.91 -19.40
C LEU A 381 10.96 -10.90 -19.07
N ALA A 382 11.47 -12.07 -18.70
CA ALA A 382 12.90 -12.29 -18.52
C ALA A 382 13.65 -12.11 -19.85
N GLN A 383 14.88 -11.61 -19.77
CA GLN A 383 15.72 -11.41 -20.95
C GLN A 383 16.38 -12.74 -21.35
N PRO A 384 16.35 -13.12 -22.65
CA PRO A 384 16.91 -14.40 -23.08
C PRO A 384 18.45 -14.41 -23.07
N GLU A 385 19.07 -13.25 -23.27
CA GLU A 385 20.52 -13.07 -23.28
C GLU A 385 21.01 -12.54 -21.92
N ALA A 386 22.25 -12.90 -21.56
CA ALA A 386 22.88 -12.42 -20.35
C ALA A 386 23.45 -11.00 -20.56
N HIS A 387 23.15 -10.12 -19.61
CA HIS A 387 23.59 -8.74 -19.57
C HIS A 387 24.09 -8.38 -18.17
N SER A 388 24.82 -7.28 -18.08
CA SER A 388 25.30 -6.77 -16.81
C SER A 388 25.30 -5.24 -16.79
N MET A 389 25.10 -4.66 -15.61
CA MET A 389 25.29 -3.24 -15.34
C MET A 389 26.26 -3.08 -14.17
N SER A 390 27.27 -2.22 -14.32
CA SER A 390 28.28 -1.96 -13.30
C SER A 390 28.23 -0.53 -12.81
N TYR A 391 28.53 -0.31 -11.53
CA TYR A 391 28.63 1.01 -10.93
C TYR A 391 29.70 1.03 -9.84
N ASP A 392 30.25 2.22 -9.57
CA ASP A 392 31.18 2.40 -8.45
C ASP A 392 30.49 2.06 -7.13
N ALA A 393 31.13 1.22 -6.30
CA ALA A 393 30.53 0.68 -5.09
C ALA A 393 30.17 1.73 -4.03
N ARG A 394 30.74 2.95 -4.08
CA ARG A 394 30.52 4.01 -3.09
C ARG A 394 29.71 5.18 -3.63
N GLU A 395 29.96 5.57 -4.87
CA GLU A 395 29.39 6.80 -5.46
C GLU A 395 28.38 6.52 -6.57
N GLY A 396 28.36 5.31 -7.12
CA GLY A 396 27.54 4.95 -8.27
C GLY A 396 26.18 4.34 -7.91
N ALA A 397 25.32 4.21 -8.91
CA ALA A 397 24.06 3.50 -8.80
C ALA A 397 23.68 2.81 -10.12
N ALA A 398 22.94 1.71 -10.01
CA ALA A 398 22.14 1.14 -11.08
C ALA A 398 20.68 1.53 -10.88
N VAL A 399 20.01 1.97 -11.95
CA VAL A 399 18.61 2.42 -11.91
C VAL A 399 17.82 1.68 -12.98
N PHE A 400 16.73 1.03 -12.54
CA PHE A 400 15.78 0.41 -13.45
C PHE A 400 14.41 1.07 -13.33
N GLU A 401 13.83 1.50 -14.44
CA GLU A 401 12.55 2.20 -14.46
C GLU A 401 11.40 1.34 -15.01
N LEU A 402 10.23 1.42 -14.38
CA LEU A 402 8.97 0.88 -14.89
C LEU A 402 8.00 2.04 -15.15
N PRO A 403 7.80 2.46 -16.41
CA PRO A 403 6.80 3.45 -16.75
C PRO A 403 5.39 2.87 -16.66
N MET A 404 4.49 3.62 -16.04
CA MET A 404 3.11 3.20 -15.81
C MET A 404 2.23 3.68 -16.96
N LEU A 405 1.86 2.78 -17.86
CA LEU A 405 0.92 3.09 -18.96
C LEU A 405 -0.53 3.19 -18.48
N GLN A 406 -0.80 2.53 -17.36
CA GLN A 406 -2.07 2.52 -16.66
C GLN A 406 -1.78 2.70 -15.16
N SER A 407 -2.72 3.23 -14.40
CA SER A 407 -2.65 3.15 -12.94
C SER A 407 -2.43 1.71 -12.47
N PHE A 408 -1.58 1.62 -11.46
CA PHE A 408 -0.98 0.42 -10.93
C PHE A 408 -0.88 0.57 -9.42
N GLU A 409 -1.17 -0.50 -8.69
CA GLU A 409 -1.17 -0.48 -7.23
C GLU A 409 -0.46 -1.72 -6.70
N PHE A 410 0.33 -1.50 -5.65
CA PHE A 410 0.84 -2.62 -4.86
C PHE A 410 0.76 -2.27 -3.38
N ALA A 411 0.52 -3.28 -2.56
CA ALA A 411 0.77 -3.16 -1.13
C ALA A 411 1.07 -4.51 -0.49
N GLY A 412 1.92 -4.50 0.54
CA GLY A 412 2.42 -5.68 1.22
C GLY A 412 3.93 -5.82 1.11
N TYR A 413 4.43 -7.04 1.34
CA TYR A 413 5.85 -7.38 1.22
C TYR A 413 6.33 -7.42 -0.23
N ALA A 414 7.53 -6.91 -0.48
CA ALA A 414 8.20 -6.98 -1.77
C ALA A 414 9.60 -7.58 -1.62
N LYS A 415 10.17 -8.06 -2.73
CA LYS A 415 11.50 -8.67 -2.76
C LYS A 415 12.25 -8.22 -4.00
N LEU A 416 13.54 -7.96 -3.89
CA LEU A 416 14.42 -7.80 -5.05
C LEU A 416 15.43 -8.95 -5.08
N ARG A 417 15.37 -9.79 -6.12
CA ARG A 417 16.41 -10.79 -6.40
C ARG A 417 17.44 -10.20 -7.34
N LEU A 418 18.73 -10.30 -6.99
CA LEU A 418 19.85 -9.87 -7.82
C LEU A 418 20.90 -10.96 -7.90
N TRP A 419 21.46 -11.18 -9.09
CA TRP A 419 22.75 -11.83 -9.26
C TRP A 419 23.82 -10.77 -9.26
N VAL A 420 24.77 -10.87 -8.34
CA VAL A 420 25.77 -9.81 -8.13
C VAL A 420 27.18 -10.36 -8.13
N GLU A 421 28.12 -9.48 -8.46
CA GLU A 421 29.55 -9.71 -8.39
C GLU A 421 30.22 -8.47 -7.79
N ALA A 422 31.18 -8.70 -6.90
CA ALA A 422 32.02 -7.66 -6.30
C ALA A 422 33.39 -7.66 -6.99
N GLN A 423 33.71 -6.61 -7.75
CA GLN A 423 35.01 -6.46 -8.40
C GLN A 423 35.93 -5.59 -7.56
N GLY A 424 37.09 -6.15 -7.17
CA GLY A 424 38.06 -5.46 -6.31
C GLY A 424 37.69 -5.48 -4.81
N ASN A 425 36.74 -6.33 -4.41
CA ASN A 425 36.32 -6.58 -3.03
C ASN A 425 35.80 -8.02 -2.87
N ASP A 426 35.64 -8.49 -1.63
CA ASP A 426 35.09 -9.81 -1.30
C ASP A 426 33.69 -9.73 -0.65
N ASN A 427 33.11 -8.53 -0.60
CA ASN A 427 31.80 -8.27 -0.01
C ASN A 427 31.13 -7.04 -0.64
N MET A 428 29.84 -6.84 -0.36
CA MET A 428 29.04 -5.73 -0.87
C MET A 428 27.93 -5.37 0.13
N ASP A 429 27.72 -4.10 0.38
CA ASP A 429 26.53 -3.55 1.02
C ASP A 429 25.64 -2.94 -0.05
N LEU A 430 24.40 -3.45 -0.15
CA LEU A 430 23.43 -3.00 -1.14
C LEU A 430 22.28 -2.27 -0.47
N PHE A 431 21.97 -1.11 -1.02
CA PHE A 431 20.91 -0.21 -0.58
C PHE A 431 19.92 -0.06 -1.73
N ILE A 432 18.69 -0.53 -1.50
CA ILE A 432 17.64 -0.53 -2.51
C ILE A 432 16.61 0.52 -2.16
N THR A 433 16.23 1.36 -3.10
CA THR A 433 15.16 2.34 -2.92
C THR A 433 14.14 2.26 -4.04
N LEU A 434 12.86 2.15 -3.68
CA LEU A 434 11.75 2.27 -4.62
C LEU A 434 11.25 3.72 -4.64
N ARG A 435 11.43 4.42 -5.76
CA ARG A 435 11.01 5.83 -5.92
C ARG A 435 9.83 5.93 -6.87
N LYS A 436 9.03 6.97 -6.66
CA LYS A 436 7.97 7.37 -7.59
C LYS A 436 8.34 8.68 -8.25
N VAL A 437 8.22 8.73 -9.57
CA VAL A 437 8.37 9.95 -10.36
C VAL A 437 7.05 10.20 -11.08
N ASP A 438 6.53 11.42 -11.06
CA ASP A 438 5.29 11.75 -11.74
C ASP A 438 5.46 11.94 -13.26
N ALA A 439 4.34 12.09 -13.97
CA ALA A 439 4.34 12.31 -15.42
C ALA A 439 5.10 13.57 -15.87
N ALA A 440 5.30 14.55 -14.98
CA ALA A 440 6.08 15.76 -15.25
C ALA A 440 7.58 15.57 -14.95
N GLY A 441 7.99 14.41 -14.42
CA GLY A 441 9.37 14.12 -14.07
C GLY A 441 9.77 14.53 -12.66
N ASN A 442 8.83 14.95 -11.81
CA ASN A 442 9.13 15.32 -10.43
C ASN A 442 9.11 14.10 -9.52
N GLU A 443 10.00 14.08 -8.53
CA GLU A 443 9.95 13.08 -7.48
C GLU A 443 8.69 13.24 -6.61
N VAL A 444 8.00 12.12 -6.39
CA VAL A 444 6.83 12.04 -5.50
C VAL A 444 7.28 11.44 -4.18
N CYS A 445 7.19 12.24 -3.12
CA CYS A 445 7.68 11.88 -1.80
C CYS A 445 6.59 11.31 -0.87
N PHE A 446 7.03 10.64 0.18
CA PHE A 446 6.21 10.07 1.24
C PHE A 446 6.83 10.36 2.63
N PRO A 447 6.04 10.31 3.71
CA PRO A 447 6.56 10.28 5.07
C PRO A 447 7.57 9.16 5.26
N TRP A 448 8.65 9.42 6.01
CA TRP A 448 9.77 8.49 6.11
C TRP A 448 10.62 8.66 7.38
N LEU A 449 11.11 7.53 7.93
CA LEU A 449 11.93 7.43 9.14
C LEU A 449 11.37 8.27 10.30
N THR A 450 10.04 8.23 10.46
CA THR A 450 9.25 9.01 11.41
C THR A 450 9.22 10.52 11.13
N ILE A 451 10.33 11.17 10.79
CA ILE A 451 10.49 12.63 10.88
C ILE A 451 10.67 13.35 9.53
N ASN A 452 10.76 12.63 8.42
CA ASN A 452 10.99 13.22 7.11
C ASN A 452 9.71 13.18 6.27
N ASP A 453 9.55 14.18 5.40
CA ASP A 453 8.42 14.33 4.47
C ASP A 453 8.78 14.00 3.01
N ASN A 454 10.07 13.80 2.76
CA ASN A 454 10.65 13.73 1.42
C ASN A 454 11.19 12.32 1.07
N GLY A 455 10.59 11.27 1.61
CA GLY A 455 11.09 9.90 1.46
C GLY A 455 10.58 9.12 0.27
N PRO A 456 11.18 7.94 0.02
CA PRO A 456 10.81 7.05 -1.06
C PRO A 456 9.55 6.23 -0.71
N ILE A 457 9.12 5.39 -1.65
CA ILE A 457 8.01 4.46 -1.42
C ILE A 457 8.42 3.44 -0.35
N ALA A 458 9.56 2.78 -0.54
CA ALA A 458 10.12 1.75 0.32
C ALA A 458 11.62 1.59 0.07
N PHE A 459 12.30 0.85 0.93
CA PHE A 459 13.71 0.51 0.76
C PHE A 459 14.02 -0.89 1.30
N GLY A 460 15.22 -1.37 1.00
CA GLY A 460 15.77 -2.62 1.49
C GLY A 460 17.28 -2.53 1.64
N PHE A 461 17.84 -3.39 2.48
CA PHE A 461 19.27 -3.47 2.76
C PHE A 461 19.72 -4.92 2.73
N LEU A 462 20.92 -5.18 2.23
CA LEU A 462 21.58 -6.46 2.42
C LEU A 462 23.09 -6.33 2.28
N ARG A 463 23.83 -6.87 3.25
CA ARG A 463 25.24 -7.23 3.08
C ARG A 463 25.32 -8.57 2.36
N ALA A 464 26.03 -8.65 1.24
CA ALA A 464 26.07 -9.84 0.38
C ALA A 464 26.62 -11.08 1.10
N SER A 465 27.59 -10.92 2.02
CA SER A 465 28.05 -12.03 2.87
C SER A 465 26.98 -12.57 3.81
N ARG A 466 25.91 -11.81 4.06
CA ARG A 466 24.76 -12.14 4.95
C ARG A 466 23.56 -12.73 4.20
N ARG A 467 23.76 -13.18 2.95
CA ARG A 467 22.72 -13.68 2.04
C ARG A 467 22.08 -15.02 2.42
N GLU A 468 22.62 -15.75 3.39
CA GLU A 468 22.08 -17.05 3.76
C GLU A 468 20.65 -16.92 4.29
N LEU A 469 19.70 -17.61 3.65
CA LEU A 469 18.29 -17.61 4.01
C LEU A 469 17.98 -18.68 5.07
N ASP A 470 17.08 -18.35 6.00
CA ASP A 470 16.33 -19.32 6.79
C ASP A 470 15.19 -19.87 5.91
N SER A 471 15.32 -21.12 5.48
CA SER A 471 14.36 -21.78 4.58
C SER A 471 12.99 -22.04 5.21
N THR A 472 12.89 -22.01 6.54
CA THR A 472 11.63 -22.22 7.26
C THR A 472 10.79 -20.95 7.39
N LYS A 473 11.44 -19.79 7.34
CA LYS A 473 10.81 -18.47 7.49
C LYS A 473 10.69 -17.68 6.20
N SER A 474 11.58 -17.97 5.23
CA SER A 474 11.58 -17.31 3.93
C SER A 474 10.37 -17.76 3.11
N THR A 475 9.82 -16.82 2.36
CA THR A 475 8.77 -17.08 1.37
C THR A 475 9.24 -16.52 0.02
N GLU A 476 8.51 -16.82 -1.06
CA GLU A 476 8.82 -16.31 -2.40
C GLU A 476 9.02 -14.79 -2.43
N TYR A 477 8.24 -14.04 -1.65
CA TYR A 477 8.16 -12.57 -1.68
C TYR A 477 8.66 -11.89 -0.40
N ARG A 478 9.06 -12.66 0.61
CA ARG A 478 9.63 -12.15 1.87
C ARG A 478 10.81 -13.04 2.25
N PRO A 479 12.04 -12.66 1.86
CA PRO A 479 13.23 -13.37 2.29
C PRO A 479 13.45 -13.14 3.79
N TYR A 480 13.95 -14.16 4.48
CA TYR A 480 14.33 -14.07 5.87
C TYR A 480 15.75 -14.60 6.01
N HIS A 481 16.70 -13.71 6.27
CA HIS A 481 18.11 -14.06 6.38
C HIS A 481 18.45 -14.61 7.77
N SER A 482 19.28 -15.65 7.82
CA SER A 482 19.73 -16.29 9.06
C SER A 482 20.62 -15.34 9.87
N HIS A 483 21.48 -14.58 9.17
CA HIS A 483 22.53 -13.73 9.74
C HIS A 483 23.47 -14.47 10.71
N SER A 484 23.66 -15.78 10.51
CA SER A 484 24.44 -16.65 11.41
C SER A 484 25.94 -16.66 11.13
N ARG A 485 26.36 -16.30 9.91
CA ARG A 485 27.75 -16.31 9.44
C ARG A 485 27.95 -15.40 8.24
N ASP A 486 29.21 -15.22 7.83
CA ASP A 486 29.57 -14.55 6.59
C ASP A 486 29.92 -15.56 5.51
N LEU A 487 29.38 -15.35 4.31
CA LEU A 487 29.69 -16.07 3.08
C LEU A 487 30.42 -15.11 2.12
N LEU A 488 31.71 -14.85 2.35
CA LEU A 488 32.49 -13.93 1.51
C LEU A 488 32.51 -14.39 0.04
N LEU A 489 32.61 -13.43 -0.89
CA LEU A 489 32.64 -13.67 -2.33
C LEU A 489 34.09 -13.87 -2.79
N GLN A 490 34.31 -14.83 -3.68
CA GLN A 490 35.58 -15.00 -4.38
C GLN A 490 35.68 -14.06 -5.60
N PRO A 491 36.88 -13.69 -6.05
CA PRO A 491 37.05 -12.90 -7.27
C PRO A 491 36.36 -13.54 -8.48
N GLY A 492 35.47 -12.79 -9.14
CA GLY A 492 34.68 -13.26 -10.28
C GLY A 492 33.50 -14.18 -9.92
N GLU A 493 33.22 -14.39 -8.63
CA GLU A 493 32.05 -15.15 -8.17
C GLU A 493 30.77 -14.33 -8.36
N ILE A 494 29.80 -14.90 -9.07
CA ILE A 494 28.46 -14.32 -9.28
C ILE A 494 27.48 -15.07 -8.37
N VAL A 495 26.87 -14.36 -7.41
CA VAL A 495 25.99 -14.97 -6.39
C VAL A 495 24.59 -14.37 -6.41
N PRO A 496 23.53 -15.17 -6.17
CA PRO A 496 22.18 -14.66 -6.02
C PRO A 496 21.96 -14.09 -4.61
N LEU A 497 21.27 -12.96 -4.55
CA LEU A 497 20.82 -12.27 -3.34
C LEU A 497 19.31 -12.10 -3.39
N ASP A 498 18.60 -12.45 -2.32
CA ASP A 498 17.17 -12.17 -2.16
C ASP A 498 17.00 -11.06 -1.10
N ILE A 499 16.83 -9.81 -1.54
CA ILE A 499 16.79 -8.63 -0.66
C ILE A 499 15.35 -8.34 -0.22
N GLU A 500 15.13 -8.21 1.10
CA GLU A 500 13.83 -7.80 1.66
C GLU A 500 13.60 -6.32 1.32
N ILE A 501 12.53 -6.03 0.58
CA ILE A 501 12.02 -4.67 0.45
C ILE A 501 10.93 -4.52 1.50
N LEU A 502 11.09 -3.55 2.41
CA LEU A 502 10.17 -3.38 3.52
C LEU A 502 8.72 -3.19 3.03
N PRO A 503 7.74 -3.77 3.73
CA PRO A 503 6.36 -3.76 3.29
C PRO A 503 5.82 -2.34 3.20
N THR A 504 4.99 -2.09 2.20
CA THR A 504 4.51 -0.74 1.89
C THR A 504 3.17 -0.75 1.15
N SER A 505 2.64 0.42 0.79
CA SER A 505 1.61 0.60 -0.23
C SER A 505 1.95 1.77 -1.16
N CYS A 506 1.59 1.65 -2.44
CA CYS A 506 1.65 2.76 -3.38
C CYS A 506 0.70 2.59 -4.56
N ARG A 507 0.02 3.68 -4.92
CA ARG A 507 -0.75 3.87 -6.16
C ARG A 507 0.05 4.74 -7.13
N PHE A 508 0.13 4.30 -8.37
CA PHE A 508 0.65 5.04 -9.51
C PHE A 508 -0.49 5.44 -10.43
N ARG A 509 -0.37 6.61 -11.06
CA ARG A 509 -1.22 7.08 -12.16
C ARG A 509 -0.58 6.75 -13.51
N PRO A 510 -1.35 6.71 -14.61
CA PRO A 510 -0.76 6.69 -15.94
C PRO A 510 0.23 7.86 -16.11
N GLY A 511 1.41 7.59 -16.65
CA GLY A 511 2.51 8.54 -16.82
C GLY A 511 3.51 8.59 -15.65
N ASP A 512 3.13 8.10 -14.46
CA ASP A 512 4.08 7.94 -13.35
C ASP A 512 5.12 6.86 -13.71
N ARG A 513 6.26 6.87 -13.02
CA ARG A 513 7.31 5.86 -13.14
C ARG A 513 7.70 5.34 -11.76
N LEU A 514 7.84 4.02 -11.64
CA LEU A 514 8.55 3.40 -10.53
C LEU A 514 10.04 3.34 -10.91
N GLN A 515 10.92 3.79 -10.02
CA GLN A 515 12.36 3.57 -10.14
C GLN A 515 12.84 2.61 -9.05
N VAL A 516 13.59 1.59 -9.43
CA VAL A 516 14.37 0.75 -8.53
C VAL A 516 15.80 1.27 -8.56
N HIS A 517 16.20 1.95 -7.48
CA HIS A 517 17.53 2.50 -7.31
C HIS A 517 18.37 1.53 -6.49
N ILE A 518 19.54 1.14 -7.01
CA ILE A 518 20.44 0.17 -6.38
C ILE A 518 21.81 0.84 -6.24
N CYS A 519 22.24 1.13 -5.02
CA CYS A 519 23.52 1.79 -4.75
C CYS A 519 24.21 1.19 -3.51
N GLY A 520 25.37 1.75 -3.17
CA GLY A 520 26.20 1.29 -2.04
C GLY A 520 26.14 2.17 -0.79
N HIS A 521 25.14 3.05 -0.67
CA HIS A 521 25.00 3.98 0.46
C HIS A 521 23.53 4.30 0.76
N ASP A 522 23.25 4.88 1.94
CA ASP A 522 21.92 5.32 2.31
C ASP A 522 21.34 6.33 1.30
N TYR A 523 20.01 6.30 1.11
CA TYR A 523 19.35 7.15 0.11
C TYR A 523 19.49 8.66 0.37
N LYS A 524 19.62 9.07 1.65
CA LYS A 524 19.83 10.48 2.04
C LYS A 524 20.83 10.61 3.18
N GLU A 525 21.52 11.73 3.16
CA GLU A 525 22.30 12.22 4.30
C GLU A 525 21.44 13.18 5.13
N TYR A 526 21.63 13.13 6.45
CA TYR A 526 20.95 14.02 7.40
C TYR A 526 22.00 14.66 8.35
N PRO A 527 21.63 15.61 9.20
CA PRO A 527 22.49 16.00 10.32
C PRO A 527 22.77 14.83 11.28
N PRO A 528 23.95 14.78 11.92
CA PRO A 528 24.22 13.82 12.98
C PRO A 528 23.26 14.06 14.17
N PHE A 529 23.12 13.05 15.05
CA PHE A 529 22.30 13.08 16.26
C PHE A 529 20.78 13.15 16.09
N ILE A 530 20.29 13.17 14.84
CA ILE A 530 18.87 12.98 14.56
C ILE A 530 18.54 11.48 14.67
N PRO A 531 17.38 11.08 15.24
CA PRO A 531 17.00 9.67 15.44
C PRO A 531 16.53 9.00 14.14
N VAL A 532 17.40 8.97 13.14
CA VAL A 532 17.22 8.31 11.83
C VAL A 532 18.36 7.34 11.59
N SER A 533 18.09 6.30 10.83
CA SER A 533 19.10 5.27 10.61
C SER A 533 20.13 5.64 9.55
N ARG A 534 21.37 5.19 9.75
CA ARG A 534 22.48 5.28 8.80
C ARG A 534 23.43 4.09 8.86
N HIS A 535 24.26 3.95 7.84
CA HIS A 535 25.17 2.82 7.67
C HIS A 535 26.55 3.29 7.15
N THR A 536 27.20 4.17 7.90
CA THR A 536 28.50 4.75 7.49
C THR A 536 29.67 3.74 7.56
N ASN A 537 29.51 2.63 8.28
CA ASN A 537 30.51 1.56 8.38
C ASN A 537 30.32 0.51 7.26
N THR A 538 30.46 0.95 6.01
CA THR A 538 30.26 0.11 4.82
C THR A 538 31.48 -0.74 4.48
N VAL A 539 31.25 -1.95 3.95
CA VAL A 539 32.32 -2.79 3.34
C VAL A 539 32.62 -2.42 1.90
N ASN A 540 31.88 -1.49 1.29
CA ASN A 540 31.93 -1.21 -0.14
C ASN A 540 33.29 -0.68 -0.60
N LYS A 541 33.77 -1.25 -1.71
CA LYS A 541 35.00 -0.89 -2.41
C LYS A 541 34.93 -1.41 -3.85
N GLY A 542 35.60 -0.71 -4.77
CA GLY A 542 35.71 -1.16 -6.16
C GLY A 542 34.41 -0.99 -6.92
N THR A 543 34.03 -2.01 -7.69
CA THR A 543 32.88 -1.94 -8.59
C THR A 543 31.87 -3.03 -8.25
N HIS A 544 30.60 -2.63 -8.13
CA HIS A 544 29.49 -3.57 -8.03
C HIS A 544 28.96 -3.87 -9.43
N VAL A 545 28.69 -5.14 -9.71
CA VAL A 545 28.11 -5.58 -10.98
C VAL A 545 26.81 -6.32 -10.70
N ILE A 546 25.74 -5.95 -11.41
CA ILE A 546 24.44 -6.63 -11.40
C ILE A 546 24.30 -7.37 -12.71
N HIS A 547 24.17 -8.69 -12.63
CA HIS A 547 23.95 -9.60 -13.75
C HIS A 547 22.46 -9.89 -13.92
N PHE A 548 21.95 -9.91 -15.14
CA PHE A 548 20.54 -10.20 -15.43
C PHE A 548 20.36 -10.78 -16.84
N GLY A 549 19.30 -11.57 -17.03
CA GLY A 549 19.03 -12.24 -18.29
C GLY A 549 19.85 -13.52 -18.51
N GLY A 550 19.45 -14.35 -19.47
CA GLY A 550 19.98 -15.70 -19.65
C GLY A 550 19.76 -16.54 -18.39
N ASN A 551 20.85 -16.98 -17.76
CA ASN A 551 20.79 -17.76 -16.51
C ASN A 551 20.67 -16.90 -15.24
N TYR A 552 20.77 -15.57 -15.36
CA TYR A 552 20.74 -14.64 -14.21
C TYR A 552 19.33 -14.07 -14.03
N ASP A 553 18.51 -14.77 -13.24
CA ASP A 553 17.11 -14.41 -12.98
C ASP A 553 16.92 -13.23 -12.02
N SER A 554 17.69 -12.14 -12.15
CA SER A 554 17.46 -10.92 -11.36
C SER A 554 16.06 -10.36 -11.62
N HIS A 555 15.28 -10.06 -10.57
CA HIS A 555 13.92 -9.55 -10.70
C HIS A 555 13.41 -8.89 -9.41
N LEU A 556 12.55 -7.88 -9.59
CA LEU A 556 11.71 -7.31 -8.54
C LEU A 556 10.39 -8.09 -8.46
N ILE A 557 9.99 -8.50 -7.26
CA ILE A 557 8.64 -9.00 -6.96
C ILE A 557 7.86 -7.89 -6.25
N LEU A 558 6.76 -7.44 -6.87
CA LEU A 558 5.83 -6.51 -6.25
C LEU A 558 4.53 -7.22 -5.84
N PRO A 559 3.97 -6.87 -4.67
CA PRO A 559 2.69 -7.39 -4.20
C PRO A 559 1.54 -6.61 -4.85
N VAL A 560 1.32 -6.85 -6.14
CA VAL A 560 0.27 -6.15 -6.90
C VAL A 560 -1.07 -6.48 -6.25
N ILE A 561 -1.82 -5.45 -5.88
CA ILE A 561 -3.17 -5.64 -5.39
C ILE A 561 -4.06 -5.50 -6.61
N PRO A 562 -4.86 -6.54 -6.97
CA PRO A 562 -5.89 -6.37 -7.97
C PRO A 562 -6.70 -5.15 -7.57
N PRO A 563 -6.97 -4.22 -8.49
CA PRO A 563 -7.78 -3.07 -8.17
C PRO A 563 -9.03 -3.55 -7.43
N VAL A 564 -9.38 -2.88 -6.33
CA VAL A 564 -10.69 -3.08 -5.67
C VAL A 564 -11.71 -3.06 -6.81
N PRO A 565 -12.72 -3.94 -6.84
CA PRO A 565 -13.81 -3.78 -7.79
C PRO A 565 -14.33 -2.33 -7.73
N GLY A 566 -13.96 -1.50 -8.72
CA GLY A 566 -14.17 -0.04 -8.71
C GLY A 566 -12.94 0.89 -8.60
N SER A 567 -11.73 0.40 -8.30
CA SER A 567 -10.47 1.18 -8.25
C SER A 567 -9.54 0.90 -9.44
N ILE A 568 -10.10 0.91 -10.65
CA ILE A 568 -9.46 1.36 -11.90
C ILE A 568 -8.20 0.57 -12.36
N LEU A 569 -8.38 -0.28 -13.40
CA LEU A 569 -7.41 -0.80 -14.41
C LEU A 569 -6.96 -2.27 -14.39
N ARG A 570 -7.92 -3.19 -14.40
CA ARG A 570 -8.04 -3.93 -15.67
C ARG A 570 -8.94 -3.06 -16.54
N ASN A 571 -8.76 -3.05 -17.87
CA ASN A 571 -9.94 -2.87 -18.72
C ASN A 571 -10.98 -3.77 -18.06
N PRO A 572 -12.08 -3.25 -17.48
CA PRO A 572 -13.08 -4.16 -16.98
C PRO A 572 -13.40 -5.03 -18.18
N THR A 573 -13.77 -6.28 -17.95
CA THR A 573 -14.40 -7.14 -18.95
C THR A 573 -15.71 -6.45 -19.35
N THR A 574 -15.58 -5.29 -20.01
CA THR A 574 -16.62 -4.32 -20.23
C THR A 574 -17.36 -4.86 -21.39
N VAL A 575 -18.55 -5.32 -21.10
CA VAL A 575 -19.43 -5.82 -22.12
C VAL A 575 -20.07 -4.60 -22.74
N LYS A 576 -19.84 -4.44 -24.04
CA LYS A 576 -20.37 -3.34 -24.82
C LYS A 576 -21.54 -3.83 -25.64
N LEU A 577 -22.71 -3.19 -25.53
CA LEU A 577 -23.79 -3.37 -26.48
C LEU A 577 -23.62 -2.32 -27.58
N VAL A 578 -23.26 -2.77 -28.79
CA VAL A 578 -23.14 -1.91 -29.97
C VAL A 578 -24.37 -2.13 -30.84
N MET A 579 -25.06 -1.06 -31.20
CA MET A 579 -26.29 -1.13 -31.97
C MET A 579 -26.26 -0.12 -33.11
N ALA A 580 -26.55 -0.57 -34.31
CA ALA A 580 -26.78 0.25 -35.49
C ALA A 580 -28.28 0.26 -35.81
N GLY A 581 -28.81 1.43 -36.15
CA GLY A 581 -30.20 1.52 -36.60
C GLY A 581 -30.42 2.53 -37.70
N LYS A 582 -31.62 2.46 -38.25
CA LYS A 582 -32.06 3.25 -39.38
C LYS A 582 -33.07 4.28 -38.93
N ARG A 583 -33.09 5.41 -39.62
CA ARG A 583 -34.10 6.43 -39.45
C ARG A 583 -35.43 5.89 -39.96
N VAL A 584 -36.48 6.13 -39.20
CA VAL A 584 -37.84 5.83 -39.65
C VAL A 584 -38.20 6.72 -40.84
N LYS A 585 -38.68 6.08 -41.91
CA LYS A 585 -39.09 6.77 -43.14
C LYS A 585 -40.09 7.88 -42.83
N GLY A 586 -39.79 9.11 -43.27
CA GLY A 586 -40.65 10.28 -43.07
C GLY A 586 -40.33 11.13 -41.84
N TRP A 587 -39.33 10.77 -41.03
CA TRP A 587 -38.87 11.64 -39.93
C TRP A 587 -38.02 12.82 -40.44
N PRO A 588 -38.28 14.06 -39.95
CA PRO A 588 -37.38 15.18 -40.15
C PRO A 588 -36.09 15.05 -39.32
N ASP A 589 -35.03 15.72 -39.74
CA ASP A 589 -33.70 15.68 -39.10
C ASP A 589 -33.76 16.06 -37.62
N GLU A 590 -34.49 17.13 -37.27
CA GLU A 590 -34.55 17.58 -35.87
C GLU A 590 -35.24 16.55 -34.97
N LYS A 591 -36.31 15.90 -35.46
CA LYS A 591 -37.00 14.86 -34.71
C LYS A 591 -36.07 13.66 -34.47
N PHE A 592 -35.35 13.24 -35.50
CA PHE A 592 -34.37 12.15 -35.37
C PHE A 592 -33.27 12.49 -34.37
N ILE A 593 -32.72 13.71 -34.42
CA ILE A 593 -31.67 14.17 -33.50
C ILE A 593 -32.19 14.30 -32.07
N GLN A 594 -33.40 14.83 -31.87
CA GLN A 594 -34.00 15.03 -30.55
C GLN A 594 -34.26 13.70 -29.83
N GLU A 595 -34.88 12.73 -30.53
CA GLU A 595 -35.11 11.39 -29.98
C GLU A 595 -33.79 10.72 -29.59
N TYR A 596 -32.73 10.94 -30.39
CA TYR A 596 -31.44 10.31 -30.16
C TYR A 596 -30.62 11.01 -29.07
N GLN A 597 -30.28 12.28 -29.21
CA GLN A 597 -29.32 12.95 -28.32
C GLN A 597 -29.88 13.29 -26.93
N VAL A 598 -31.20 13.38 -26.81
CA VAL A 598 -31.86 13.85 -25.59
C VAL A 598 -32.61 12.71 -24.93
N VAL A 599 -33.62 12.16 -25.59
CA VAL A 599 -34.53 11.18 -24.98
C VAL A 599 -33.79 9.90 -24.57
N HIS A 600 -32.95 9.33 -25.45
CA HIS A 600 -32.21 8.09 -25.14
C HIS A 600 -31.11 8.28 -24.07
N ALA A 601 -30.41 9.42 -24.10
CA ALA A 601 -29.40 9.76 -23.11
C ALA A 601 -30.00 9.97 -21.71
N ASP A 602 -31.16 10.61 -21.61
CA ASP A 602 -31.87 10.83 -20.35
C ASP A 602 -32.38 9.52 -19.74
N MET A 603 -32.93 8.62 -20.55
CA MET A 603 -33.36 7.30 -20.07
C MET A 603 -32.18 6.50 -19.51
N THR A 604 -31.03 6.51 -20.20
CA THR A 604 -29.84 5.79 -19.73
C THR A 604 -29.28 6.40 -18.44
N ARG A 605 -29.31 7.74 -18.31
CA ARG A 605 -28.94 8.43 -17.05
C ARG A 605 -29.87 8.06 -15.90
N GLN A 606 -31.17 7.99 -16.15
CA GLN A 606 -32.15 7.57 -15.14
C GLN A 606 -31.92 6.11 -14.73
N ALA A 607 -31.68 5.21 -15.70
CA ALA A 607 -31.39 3.81 -15.42
C ALA A 607 -30.10 3.61 -14.58
N ALA A 608 -29.07 4.44 -14.79
CA ALA A 608 -27.84 4.44 -14.00
C ALA A 608 -28.06 4.77 -12.50
N GLN A 609 -29.17 5.44 -12.15
CA GLN A 609 -29.51 5.76 -10.76
C GLN A 609 -30.04 4.54 -9.98
N PHE A 610 -30.51 3.51 -10.69
CA PHE A 610 -31.15 2.32 -10.09
C PHE A 610 -30.28 1.06 -10.20
N ASP A 611 -29.19 1.09 -10.95
CA ASP A 611 -28.25 -0.03 -11.11
C ASP A 611 -26.78 0.47 -11.07
N PRO A 612 -26.06 0.26 -9.95
CA PRO A 612 -24.70 0.78 -9.75
C PRO A 612 -23.62 0.07 -10.60
N LEU A 613 -23.98 -0.88 -11.46
CA LEU A 613 -23.05 -1.67 -12.29
C LEU A 613 -22.90 -1.19 -13.74
N LEU A 614 -23.63 -0.14 -14.15
CA LEU A 614 -23.45 0.52 -15.45
C LEU A 614 -22.21 1.44 -15.41
N LEU A 615 -21.18 1.09 -16.19
CA LEU A 615 -19.87 1.75 -16.11
C LEU A 615 -19.73 2.95 -17.07
N GLY A 616 -20.59 3.06 -18.10
CA GLY A 616 -20.62 4.23 -18.98
C GLY A 616 -21.56 4.11 -20.18
N TYR A 617 -21.99 5.25 -20.69
CA TYR A 617 -22.84 5.39 -21.89
C TYR A 617 -22.15 6.28 -22.93
N ARG A 618 -21.99 5.80 -24.18
CA ARG A 618 -21.43 6.59 -25.29
C ARG A 618 -22.34 6.49 -26.51
N GLN A 619 -22.90 7.62 -26.92
CA GLN A 619 -23.81 7.67 -28.06
C GLN A 619 -23.12 8.31 -29.27
N VAL A 620 -23.19 7.65 -30.43
CA VAL A 620 -22.61 8.16 -31.69
C VAL A 620 -23.74 8.37 -32.70
N LEU A 621 -24.12 9.63 -32.95
CA LEU A 621 -25.14 9.93 -33.95
C LEU A 621 -24.48 9.95 -35.33
N ALA A 622 -25.02 9.22 -36.30
CA ALA A 622 -24.68 9.45 -37.70
C ALA A 622 -25.74 10.38 -38.34
N VAL A 623 -25.41 10.93 -39.52
CA VAL A 623 -26.29 11.59 -40.53
C VAL A 623 -26.21 13.13 -40.56
N PRO A 624 -26.12 13.77 -41.76
CA PRO A 624 -26.60 13.31 -43.08
C PRO A 624 -25.62 12.62 -44.04
N LYS A 625 -26.10 11.52 -44.67
CA LYS A 625 -25.49 10.67 -45.71
C LYS A 625 -24.18 11.17 -46.35
N PRO A 626 -23.02 10.54 -46.08
CA PRO A 626 -21.84 10.71 -46.93
C PRO A 626 -22.02 9.92 -48.24
N MET A 627 -22.02 10.59 -49.40
CA MET A 627 -21.76 9.93 -50.68
C MET A 627 -20.24 9.81 -50.88
N HIS A 628 -19.62 8.79 -50.27
CA HIS A 628 -18.26 8.35 -50.62
C HIS A 628 -18.07 6.85 -50.36
N THR A 629 -17.72 6.12 -51.41
CA THR A 629 -17.27 4.72 -51.37
C THR A 629 -15.79 4.67 -50.97
N TYR A 630 -15.49 4.66 -49.68
CA TYR A 630 -14.16 4.28 -49.21
C TYR A 630 -14.07 2.74 -49.26
N PHE A 631 -12.99 2.22 -49.84
CA PHE A 631 -12.75 0.78 -50.10
C PHE A 631 -13.60 0.11 -51.21
N GLY A 632 -14.25 0.90 -52.07
CA GLY A 632 -14.82 0.39 -53.33
C GLY A 632 -16.13 -0.39 -53.23
N LYS A 633 -16.80 -0.42 -52.07
CA LYS A 633 -18.16 -0.98 -51.89
C LYS A 633 -19.10 0.06 -51.28
N ASP A 634 -20.37 0.05 -51.70
CA ASP A 634 -21.44 0.91 -51.18
C ASP A 634 -21.80 0.42 -49.76
N ALA A 635 -21.58 1.25 -48.73
CA ALA A 635 -21.88 0.88 -47.34
C ALA A 635 -23.40 0.92 -47.12
N GLY A 636 -24.00 -0.17 -46.64
CA GLY A 636 -25.46 -0.28 -46.46
C GLY A 636 -26.07 0.84 -45.62
N ASP A 637 -27.34 1.18 -45.89
CA ASP A 637 -28.07 2.31 -45.29
C ASP A 637 -28.25 2.18 -43.76
N TRP A 638 -27.35 2.70 -42.91
CA TRP A 638 -27.57 2.89 -41.46
C TRP A 638 -27.50 4.38 -41.11
N ASP A 639 -28.31 4.82 -40.14
CA ASP A 639 -28.47 6.25 -39.80
C ASP A 639 -27.93 6.62 -38.40
N CYS A 640 -27.62 5.66 -37.52
CA CYS A 640 -26.95 5.93 -36.23
C CYS A 640 -26.31 4.69 -35.58
N ILE A 641 -25.33 4.88 -34.67
CA ILE A 641 -24.69 3.81 -33.88
C ILE A 641 -24.60 4.17 -32.38
N SER A 642 -25.17 3.36 -31.51
CA SER A 642 -25.04 3.53 -30.04
C SER A 642 -24.08 2.50 -29.47
N GLN A 643 -23.26 2.90 -28.49
CA GLN A 643 -22.44 1.97 -27.70
C GLN A 643 -22.65 2.19 -26.19
N LEU A 644 -23.20 1.17 -25.54
CA LEU A 644 -23.40 1.16 -24.09
C LEU A 644 -22.42 0.18 -23.43
N SER A 645 -21.94 0.43 -22.21
CA SER A 645 -20.89 -0.38 -21.56
C SER A 645 -21.24 -0.79 -20.12
N TRP A 646 -21.15 -2.08 -19.82
CA TRP A 646 -21.42 -2.68 -18.50
C TRP A 646 -20.21 -3.42 -17.96
N SER A 647 -20.21 -3.71 -16.66
CA SER A 647 -19.14 -4.44 -15.96
C SER A 647 -19.03 -5.94 -16.32
N SER A 648 -20.10 -6.56 -16.85
CA SER A 648 -20.11 -7.97 -17.25
C SER A 648 -21.33 -8.32 -18.12
N MET A 649 -21.32 -9.51 -18.73
CA MET A 649 -22.47 -10.06 -19.48
C MET A 649 -23.69 -10.26 -18.57
N THR A 650 -23.46 -10.70 -17.33
CA THR A 650 -24.50 -10.88 -16.32
C THR A 650 -25.11 -9.54 -15.94
N ALA A 651 -24.30 -8.50 -15.72
CA ALA A 651 -24.78 -7.15 -15.44
C ALA A 651 -25.61 -6.61 -16.61
N LEU A 652 -25.14 -6.74 -17.85
CA LEU A 652 -25.91 -6.38 -19.03
C LEU A 652 -27.25 -7.15 -19.09
N SER A 653 -27.24 -8.47 -18.93
CA SER A 653 -28.47 -9.27 -19.02
C SER A 653 -29.47 -8.94 -17.92
N SER A 654 -29.01 -8.76 -16.67
CA SER A 654 -29.86 -8.37 -15.55
C SER A 654 -30.48 -6.99 -15.78
N HIS A 655 -29.68 -6.04 -16.28
CA HIS A 655 -30.14 -4.69 -16.60
C HIS A 655 -31.25 -4.70 -17.65
N LEU A 656 -31.04 -5.41 -18.77
CA LEU A 656 -32.04 -5.51 -19.84
C LEU A 656 -33.35 -6.19 -19.38
N LYS A 657 -33.29 -7.01 -18.34
CA LYS A 657 -34.44 -7.73 -17.78
C LYS A 657 -35.09 -7.04 -16.58
N ALA A 658 -34.54 -5.90 -16.12
CA ALA A 658 -35.07 -5.16 -15.00
C ALA A 658 -36.49 -4.63 -15.31
N PRO A 659 -37.47 -4.74 -14.39
CA PRO A 659 -38.84 -4.26 -14.61
C PRO A 659 -38.92 -2.79 -15.02
N GLU A 660 -38.03 -1.96 -14.47
CA GLU A 660 -37.93 -0.52 -14.76
C GLU A 660 -37.44 -0.30 -16.19
N TYR A 661 -36.40 -1.02 -16.62
CA TYR A 661 -35.96 -0.98 -18.01
C TYR A 661 -37.08 -1.43 -18.95
N GLN A 662 -37.74 -2.56 -18.65
CA GLN A 662 -38.84 -3.09 -19.47
C GLN A 662 -40.06 -2.16 -19.56
N ALA A 663 -40.42 -1.47 -18.47
CA ALA A 663 -41.54 -0.54 -18.42
C ALA A 663 -41.36 0.70 -19.32
N HIS A 664 -40.12 1.04 -19.64
CA HIS A 664 -39.77 2.24 -20.40
C HIS A 664 -39.15 1.95 -21.78
N ALA A 665 -38.47 0.82 -21.97
CA ALA A 665 -37.72 0.52 -23.18
C ALA A 665 -38.60 0.37 -24.44
N GLY A 666 -39.80 -0.22 -24.32
CA GLY A 666 -40.74 -0.39 -25.43
C GLY A 666 -41.39 0.90 -25.97
N LYS A 667 -41.07 2.06 -25.39
CA LYS A 667 -41.58 3.38 -25.82
C LYS A 667 -40.67 4.07 -26.85
N HIS A 668 -39.52 3.48 -27.19
CA HIS A 668 -38.50 4.09 -28.04
C HIS A 668 -38.46 3.47 -29.44
N VAL A 669 -38.39 4.29 -30.47
CA VAL A 669 -38.54 3.86 -31.88
C VAL A 669 -37.39 2.98 -32.41
N PHE A 670 -36.18 3.11 -31.86
CA PHE A 670 -35.04 2.23 -32.20
C PHE A 670 -35.20 0.79 -31.68
N THR A 671 -36.19 0.57 -30.82
CA THR A 671 -36.48 -0.77 -30.30
C THR A 671 -37.43 -1.58 -31.19
N GLU A 672 -37.76 -1.03 -32.36
CA GLU A 672 -38.48 -1.72 -33.41
C GLU A 672 -37.62 -2.80 -34.11
N PRO A 673 -38.22 -3.76 -34.84
CA PRO A 673 -37.61 -5.05 -35.21
C PRO A 673 -36.45 -5.02 -36.23
N GLN A 674 -35.87 -3.86 -36.54
CA GLN A 674 -34.88 -3.69 -37.63
C GLN A 674 -33.47 -3.33 -37.16
N THR A 675 -33.19 -3.42 -35.86
CA THR A 675 -31.88 -3.10 -35.28
C THR A 675 -30.86 -4.19 -35.55
N LEU A 676 -29.68 -3.78 -36.02
CA LEU A 676 -28.49 -4.63 -36.17
C LEU A 676 -27.55 -4.36 -35.00
N GLY A 677 -26.97 -5.38 -34.40
CA GLY A 677 -26.05 -5.15 -33.29
C GLY A 677 -25.14 -6.33 -32.95
N SER A 678 -24.26 -6.06 -31.99
CA SER A 678 -23.39 -7.05 -31.39
C SER A 678 -23.12 -6.71 -29.94
N VAL A 679 -22.99 -7.73 -29.12
CA VAL A 679 -22.38 -7.61 -27.81
C VAL A 679 -20.90 -7.85 -27.98
N CYS A 680 -20.06 -6.89 -27.60
CA CYS A 680 -18.62 -6.94 -27.84
C CYS A 680 -17.82 -6.79 -26.55
N GLN A 681 -16.58 -7.25 -26.59
CA GLN A 681 -15.60 -7.04 -25.54
C GLN A 681 -14.28 -6.58 -26.16
N ALA A 682 -13.63 -5.59 -25.54
CA ALA A 682 -12.29 -5.18 -25.97
C ALA A 682 -11.30 -6.35 -25.80
N VAL A 683 -10.60 -6.70 -26.87
CA VAL A 683 -9.59 -7.77 -26.88
C VAL A 683 -8.19 -7.25 -27.14
N GLY A 684 -8.05 -6.07 -27.74
CA GLY A 684 -6.76 -5.38 -27.90
C GLY A 684 -6.93 -3.87 -27.89
N GLU A 685 -5.91 -3.17 -27.42
CA GLU A 685 -5.94 -1.71 -27.29
C GLU A 685 -4.52 -1.13 -27.40
N ILE A 686 -4.40 0.01 -28.07
CA ILE A 686 -3.18 0.80 -28.15
C ILE A 686 -3.52 2.24 -27.75
N MET A 687 -2.77 2.81 -26.82
CA MET A 687 -2.80 4.24 -26.54
C MET A 687 -1.45 4.83 -26.96
N LEU A 688 -1.48 5.83 -27.82
CA LEU A 688 -0.28 6.29 -28.54
C LEU A 688 0.23 7.64 -28.02
N ASP A 689 -0.60 8.45 -27.37
CA ASP A 689 -0.19 9.68 -26.68
C ASP A 689 -1.08 10.00 -25.46
N PRO A 690 -0.57 9.86 -24.22
CA PRO A 690 -1.31 10.23 -23.00
C PRO A 690 -1.22 11.74 -22.68
N VAL A 691 -0.29 12.51 -23.28
CA VAL A 691 -0.16 13.96 -23.03
C VAL A 691 -0.96 14.75 -24.06
N THR A 692 -2.27 14.64 -23.94
CA THR A 692 -3.19 15.76 -24.15
C THR A 692 -4.59 15.35 -23.69
N TYR A 693 -4.77 14.73 -22.52
CA TYR A 693 -6.10 14.69 -21.88
C TYR A 693 -6.31 15.88 -20.92
N GLU A 694 -5.26 16.27 -20.21
CA GLU A 694 -5.32 17.31 -19.17
C GLU A 694 -5.11 18.74 -19.70
N LYS A 695 -4.45 18.93 -20.85
CA LYS A 695 -4.29 20.24 -21.51
C LYS A 695 -5.50 20.63 -22.39
N ARG A 696 -6.60 19.89 -22.34
CA ARG A 696 -7.76 20.07 -23.21
C ARG A 696 -8.58 21.29 -22.80
N LYS A 697 -8.69 22.28 -23.69
CA LYS A 697 -9.89 23.13 -23.71
C LYS A 697 -11.09 22.26 -24.12
N PRO A 698 -12.33 22.56 -23.72
CA PRO A 698 -13.50 21.79 -24.16
C PRO A 698 -13.48 21.65 -25.69
N GLY A 699 -13.35 20.43 -26.20
CA GLY A 699 -13.04 20.18 -27.62
C GLY A 699 -13.10 18.71 -28.02
N PHE A 700 -13.35 18.48 -29.32
CA PHE A 700 -13.85 17.26 -29.95
C PHE A 700 -12.90 16.04 -29.92
N MET A 701 -13.47 14.82 -29.95
CA MET A 701 -12.77 13.58 -30.36
C MET A 701 -13.41 13.05 -31.63
N VAL A 702 -12.60 12.49 -32.55
CA VAL A 702 -13.11 11.77 -33.72
C VAL A 702 -13.04 10.27 -33.49
N PHE A 703 -14.19 9.61 -33.60
CA PHE A 703 -14.34 8.16 -33.52
C PHE A 703 -14.47 7.57 -34.92
N ALA A 704 -13.58 6.66 -35.30
CA ALA A 704 -13.76 5.82 -36.49
C ALA A 704 -14.11 4.38 -36.09
N TYR A 705 -15.20 3.87 -36.67
CA TYR A 705 -15.72 2.52 -36.43
C TYR A 705 -15.62 1.71 -37.72
N LEU A 706 -14.94 0.56 -37.66
CA LEU A 706 -14.90 -0.43 -38.75
C LEU A 706 -15.60 -1.69 -38.27
N SER A 707 -16.57 -2.19 -39.04
CA SER A 707 -17.24 -3.48 -38.77
C SER A 707 -17.03 -4.44 -39.93
N LYS A 708 -16.68 -5.69 -39.63
CA LYS A 708 -16.57 -6.76 -40.63
C LYS A 708 -17.85 -7.59 -40.67
N GLN A 709 -18.65 -7.45 -41.72
CA GLN A 709 -19.81 -8.32 -41.90
C GLN A 709 -19.33 -9.76 -42.16
N THR A 710 -19.72 -10.71 -41.30
CA THR A 710 -19.29 -12.11 -41.47
C THR A 710 -20.38 -12.91 -42.21
N ALA A 711 -19.96 -13.81 -43.10
CA ALA A 711 -20.85 -14.65 -43.90
C ALA A 711 -21.48 -15.83 -43.12
N GLY A 712 -21.66 -15.69 -41.80
CA GLY A 712 -22.39 -16.67 -40.98
C GLY A 712 -21.55 -17.57 -40.08
N ILE A 713 -20.24 -17.31 -39.90
CA ILE A 713 -19.45 -17.94 -38.84
C ILE A 713 -18.79 -16.83 -38.04
N ARG A 714 -19.02 -16.84 -36.72
CA ARG A 714 -18.31 -15.99 -35.76
C ARG A 714 -16.85 -16.41 -35.75
N GLU A 715 -16.09 -15.93 -36.71
CA GLU A 715 -14.66 -16.20 -36.78
C GLU A 715 -14.02 -15.75 -35.47
N GLN A 716 -13.50 -16.71 -34.70
CA GLN A 716 -12.65 -16.38 -33.57
C GLN A 716 -11.38 -15.78 -34.15
N VAL A 717 -11.16 -14.49 -33.88
CA VAL A 717 -9.89 -13.82 -34.20
C VAL A 717 -8.79 -14.51 -33.40
N PRO A 718 -7.86 -15.23 -34.04
CA PRO A 718 -6.73 -15.86 -33.35
C PRO A 718 -5.89 -14.79 -32.65
N GLU A 719 -5.29 -15.15 -31.51
CA GLU A 719 -4.48 -14.19 -30.73
C GLU A 719 -3.29 -13.66 -31.53
N LYS A 720 -2.71 -14.51 -32.38
CA LYS A 720 -1.62 -14.13 -33.29
C LYS A 720 -2.05 -13.04 -34.29
N ASP A 721 -3.25 -13.16 -34.88
CA ASP A 721 -3.77 -12.16 -35.82
C ASP A 721 -4.05 -10.83 -35.09
N LEU A 722 -4.47 -10.89 -33.84
CA LEU A 722 -4.66 -9.73 -32.98
C LEU A 722 -3.33 -9.02 -32.68
N GLU A 723 -2.28 -9.77 -32.33
CA GLU A 723 -0.93 -9.22 -32.11
C GLU A 723 -0.40 -8.54 -33.39
N GLU A 724 -0.55 -9.19 -34.54
CA GLU A 724 -0.16 -8.65 -35.85
C GLU A 724 -0.94 -7.37 -36.20
N ARG A 725 -2.26 -7.33 -35.90
CA ARG A 725 -3.10 -6.14 -36.07
C ARG A 725 -2.65 -5.00 -35.19
N LEU A 726 -2.36 -5.26 -33.92
CA LEU A 726 -1.92 -4.24 -32.97
C LEU A 726 -0.55 -3.67 -33.38
N ALA A 727 0.40 -4.53 -33.74
CA ALA A 727 1.72 -4.10 -34.21
C ALA A 727 1.64 -3.24 -35.49
N THR A 728 0.76 -3.62 -36.42
CA THR A 728 0.54 -2.89 -37.66
C THR A 728 -0.09 -1.52 -37.42
N VAL A 729 -1.12 -1.44 -36.56
CA VAL A 729 -1.74 -0.15 -36.21
C VAL A 729 -0.76 0.75 -35.45
N ALA A 730 0.04 0.20 -34.54
CA ALA A 730 1.08 0.96 -33.84
C ALA A 730 2.09 1.58 -34.83
N LYS A 731 2.55 0.79 -35.80
CA LYS A 731 3.48 1.25 -36.84
C LYS A 731 2.85 2.30 -37.75
N ALA A 732 1.62 2.06 -38.24
CA ALA A 732 0.92 3.00 -39.12
C ALA A 732 0.59 4.33 -38.42
N ALA A 733 0.42 4.31 -37.10
CA ALA A 733 0.09 5.46 -36.29
C ALA A 733 1.26 6.24 -35.72
N ALA A 734 2.49 5.73 -35.89
CA ALA A 734 3.70 6.45 -35.49
C ALA A 734 3.78 7.82 -36.18
N GLY A 735 3.99 8.88 -35.39
CA GLY A 735 4.07 10.26 -35.89
C GLY A 735 2.74 10.86 -36.36
N THR A 736 1.60 10.27 -35.95
CA THR A 736 0.25 10.76 -36.25
C THR A 736 -0.45 11.20 -34.96
N ASP A 737 -1.52 12.00 -35.07
CA ASP A 737 -2.35 12.37 -33.90
C ASP A 737 -3.45 11.33 -33.58
N LEU A 738 -3.20 10.04 -33.89
CA LEU A 738 -4.02 8.95 -33.37
C LEU A 738 -3.70 8.79 -31.88
N LEU A 739 -4.69 8.98 -31.01
CA LEU A 739 -4.54 8.98 -29.56
C LEU A 739 -4.78 7.60 -28.95
N ARG A 740 -5.73 6.86 -29.51
CA ARG A 740 -6.13 5.53 -29.04
C ARG A 740 -6.64 4.69 -30.21
N TYR A 741 -6.48 3.38 -30.08
CA TYR A 741 -7.06 2.36 -30.93
C TYR A 741 -7.57 1.20 -30.06
N VAL A 742 -8.73 0.62 -30.38
CA VAL A 742 -9.30 -0.52 -29.65
C VAL A 742 -9.96 -1.45 -30.65
N ILE A 743 -9.63 -2.73 -30.56
CA ILE A 743 -10.31 -3.81 -31.28
C ILE A 743 -11.17 -4.60 -30.30
N ASN A 744 -12.44 -4.79 -30.67
CA ASN A 744 -13.42 -5.50 -29.86
C ASN A 744 -13.88 -6.75 -30.62
N ARG A 745 -13.91 -7.87 -29.91
CA ARG A 745 -14.41 -9.15 -30.40
C ARG A 745 -15.92 -9.24 -30.13
N ASP A 746 -16.67 -9.78 -31.09
CA ASP A 746 -18.07 -10.13 -30.87
C ASP A 746 -18.17 -11.33 -29.92
N ILE A 747 -18.96 -11.15 -28.86
CA ILE A 747 -19.27 -12.14 -27.83
C ILE A 747 -20.79 -12.32 -27.67
N SER A 748 -21.57 -11.90 -28.68
CA SER A 748 -23.03 -12.08 -28.69
C SER A 748 -23.37 -13.55 -28.45
N PRO A 749 -24.40 -13.90 -27.65
CA PRO A 749 -24.82 -15.29 -27.46
C PRO A 749 -25.23 -15.95 -28.78
N SER A 750 -24.88 -17.23 -28.99
CA SER A 750 -25.20 -17.98 -30.23
C SER A 750 -26.69 -18.09 -30.48
N ASP A 751 -27.47 -18.15 -29.41
CA ASP A 751 -28.91 -17.97 -29.41
C ASP A 751 -29.26 -16.71 -28.59
N PRO A 752 -29.47 -15.56 -29.25
CA PRO A 752 -29.77 -14.31 -28.55
C PRO A 752 -31.19 -14.28 -27.96
N THR A 753 -32.06 -15.25 -28.29
CA THR A 753 -33.49 -15.28 -27.90
C THR A 753 -33.67 -15.22 -26.39
N ASP A 754 -32.90 -16.00 -25.65
CA ASP A 754 -32.99 -16.09 -24.18
C ASP A 754 -32.32 -14.89 -23.48
N PHE A 755 -31.29 -14.35 -24.11
CA PHE A 755 -30.56 -13.20 -23.60
C PHE A 755 -31.42 -11.94 -23.65
N PHE A 756 -32.10 -11.72 -24.78
CA PHE A 756 -32.98 -10.57 -24.98
C PHE A 756 -34.46 -10.86 -24.69
N ARG A 757 -34.78 -12.00 -24.05
CA ARG A 757 -36.17 -12.38 -23.76
C ARG A 757 -36.86 -11.34 -22.87
N GLY A 758 -38.07 -10.93 -23.26
CA GLY A 758 -38.84 -9.90 -22.57
C GLY A 758 -38.33 -8.48 -22.81
N THR A 759 -37.35 -8.30 -23.71
CA THR A 759 -36.78 -7.00 -24.04
C THR A 759 -37.13 -6.63 -25.47
N PRO A 760 -37.14 -5.33 -25.83
CA PRO A 760 -37.44 -4.92 -27.20
C PRO A 760 -36.40 -5.38 -28.25
N PHE A 761 -35.20 -5.80 -27.81
CA PHE A 761 -34.12 -6.26 -28.68
C PHE A 761 -34.28 -7.70 -29.20
N MET A 762 -35.29 -8.43 -28.71
CA MET A 762 -35.51 -9.84 -29.04
C MET A 762 -35.66 -10.10 -30.55
N GLN A 763 -36.20 -9.14 -31.30
CA GLN A 763 -36.41 -9.26 -32.75
C GLN A 763 -35.26 -8.67 -33.58
N GLY A 764 -34.19 -8.18 -32.93
CA GLY A 764 -33.02 -7.63 -33.61
C GLY A 764 -32.10 -8.71 -34.20
N ARG A 765 -31.25 -8.29 -35.15
CA ARG A 765 -30.22 -9.15 -35.76
C ARG A 765 -28.90 -8.98 -34.99
N TRP A 766 -28.52 -10.00 -34.24
CA TRP A 766 -27.37 -9.97 -33.33
C TRP A 766 -26.24 -10.89 -33.78
N GLY A 767 -25.01 -10.40 -33.69
CA GLY A 767 -23.81 -11.19 -33.97
C GLY A 767 -23.32 -11.15 -35.42
N GLU A 768 -23.79 -10.19 -36.23
CA GLU A 768 -23.49 -10.11 -37.66
C GLU A 768 -22.24 -9.28 -38.00
N THR A 769 -21.68 -8.55 -37.03
CA THR A 769 -20.58 -7.59 -37.22
C THR A 769 -19.19 -8.15 -36.90
N GLY A 770 -19.09 -9.36 -36.34
CA GLY A 770 -17.85 -10.18 -36.19
C GLY A 770 -16.77 -9.61 -35.25
N ALA A 771 -16.23 -8.45 -35.57
CA ALA A 771 -15.29 -7.67 -34.77
C ALA A 771 -15.45 -6.17 -35.08
N THR A 772 -15.13 -5.32 -34.10
CA THR A 772 -15.30 -3.87 -34.24
C THR A 772 -14.05 -3.12 -33.80
N GLU A 773 -13.56 -2.24 -34.67
CA GLU A 773 -12.36 -1.45 -34.41
C GLU A 773 -12.71 0.01 -34.20
N GLN A 774 -12.01 0.64 -33.26
CA GLN A 774 -12.26 1.99 -32.80
C GLN A 774 -10.96 2.78 -32.86
N TYR A 775 -10.98 3.95 -33.50
CA TYR A 775 -9.84 4.87 -33.59
C TYR A 775 -10.24 6.22 -32.99
N TRP A 776 -9.35 6.83 -32.17
CA TRP A 776 -9.57 8.14 -31.56
C TRP A 776 -8.50 9.12 -32.01
N PHE A 777 -8.91 10.23 -32.61
CA PHE A 777 -7.99 11.29 -33.02
C PHE A 777 -8.20 12.58 -32.22
N ALA A 778 -7.15 13.38 -32.14
CA ALA A 778 -7.18 14.69 -31.48
C ALA A 778 -8.13 15.70 -32.14
N ASN A 779 -8.37 15.58 -33.46
CA ASN A 779 -9.29 16.43 -34.22
C ASN A 779 -9.66 15.80 -35.58
N ALA A 780 -10.54 16.46 -36.35
CA ALA A 780 -10.99 16.00 -37.67
C ALA A 780 -9.92 16.01 -38.76
N ALA A 781 -9.00 16.97 -38.73
CA ALA A 781 -7.91 17.04 -39.71
C ALA A 781 -6.95 15.85 -39.54
N ALA A 782 -6.62 15.50 -38.29
CA ALA A 782 -5.81 14.33 -37.95
C ALA A 782 -6.42 13.02 -38.47
N ALA A 783 -7.72 12.81 -38.22
CA ALA A 783 -8.43 11.63 -38.71
C ALA A 783 -8.43 11.57 -40.24
N SER A 784 -8.73 12.69 -40.91
CA SER A 784 -8.74 12.75 -42.38
C SER A 784 -7.36 12.46 -42.98
N THR A 785 -6.29 13.00 -42.39
CA THR A 785 -4.91 12.76 -42.85
C THR A 785 -4.49 11.31 -42.67
N PHE A 786 -4.84 10.69 -41.54
CA PHE A 786 -4.50 9.29 -41.27
C PHE A 786 -5.09 8.35 -42.32
N PHE A 787 -6.37 8.53 -42.69
CA PHE A 787 -7.06 7.66 -43.66
C PHE A 787 -6.83 8.04 -45.14
N ALA A 788 -6.28 9.22 -45.43
CA ALA A 788 -5.96 9.64 -46.80
C ALA A 788 -4.58 9.13 -47.29
N ASP A 789 -3.74 8.64 -46.38
CA ASP A 789 -2.40 8.13 -46.66
C ASP A 789 -2.46 6.73 -47.31
N GLY A 790 -1.93 6.63 -48.54
CA GLY A 790 -1.98 5.41 -49.34
C GLY A 790 -1.20 4.25 -48.74
N ASP A 791 -0.02 4.52 -48.16
CA ASP A 791 0.87 3.50 -47.60
C ASP A 791 0.32 2.96 -46.28
N ARG A 792 -0.24 3.84 -45.43
CA ARG A 792 -0.95 3.41 -44.22
C ARG A 792 -2.14 2.54 -44.55
N LYS A 793 -2.88 2.89 -45.61
CA LYS A 793 -4.04 2.13 -46.05
C LYS A 793 -3.65 0.75 -46.55
N GLU A 794 -2.61 0.64 -47.37
CA GLU A 794 -2.10 -0.64 -47.86
C GLU A 794 -1.71 -1.54 -46.68
N ALA A 795 -0.96 -1.00 -45.71
CA ALA A 795 -0.61 -1.73 -44.49
C ALA A 795 -1.82 -2.21 -43.66
N LEU A 796 -2.91 -1.43 -43.61
CA LEU A 796 -4.13 -1.82 -42.90
C LEU A 796 -4.97 -2.86 -43.66
N VAL A 797 -4.80 -2.98 -44.99
CA VAL A 797 -5.53 -3.89 -45.88
C VAL A 797 -4.82 -5.24 -46.03
N GLU A 798 -3.49 -5.29 -45.94
CA GLU A 798 -2.66 -6.50 -46.12
C GLU A 798 -2.76 -7.55 -45.00
N LEU A 799 -3.62 -7.35 -44.02
CA LEU A 799 -3.75 -8.23 -42.85
C LEU A 799 -4.52 -9.53 -43.11
N PRO A 800 -4.43 -10.52 -42.19
CA PRO A 800 -5.14 -11.79 -42.33
C PRO A 800 -6.63 -11.59 -42.62
N THR A 801 -7.21 -12.51 -43.39
CA THR A 801 -8.63 -12.44 -43.81
C THR A 801 -9.58 -12.29 -42.62
N SER A 802 -9.22 -12.78 -41.44
CA SER A 802 -9.96 -12.65 -40.17
C SER A 802 -10.15 -11.18 -39.73
N LEU A 803 -9.24 -10.27 -40.08
CA LEU A 803 -9.19 -8.85 -39.68
C LEU A 803 -9.12 -7.85 -40.86
N SER A 804 -9.41 -8.29 -42.08
CA SER A 804 -9.41 -7.43 -43.27
C SER A 804 -10.55 -6.39 -43.24
N GLY A 805 -10.21 -5.11 -43.39
CA GLY A 805 -11.16 -3.98 -43.32
C GLY A 805 -11.99 -3.80 -44.60
N GLU A 806 -13.04 -4.59 -44.79
CA GLU A 806 -13.85 -4.54 -46.02
C GLU A 806 -15.07 -3.58 -45.99
N SER A 807 -15.43 -2.93 -44.87
CA SER A 807 -16.64 -2.07 -44.85
C SER A 807 -16.70 -0.98 -43.76
N SER A 808 -17.07 0.22 -44.21
CA SER A 808 -17.59 1.42 -43.50
C SER A 808 -16.65 2.20 -42.57
N LEU A 809 -16.47 3.50 -42.87
CA LEU A 809 -15.78 4.52 -42.07
C LEU A 809 -16.77 5.66 -41.73
N PHE A 810 -16.89 6.05 -40.46
CA PHE A 810 -17.67 7.21 -40.02
C PHE A 810 -16.90 8.03 -38.98
N ILE A 811 -17.10 9.35 -38.93
CA ILE A 811 -16.44 10.32 -38.02
C ILE A 811 -17.54 11.15 -37.31
N ALA A 812 -17.53 11.26 -35.97
CA ALA A 812 -18.51 12.11 -35.24
C ALA A 812 -17.99 12.75 -33.93
N GLY A 813 -18.40 14.02 -33.69
CA GLY A 813 -18.26 14.85 -32.47
C GLY A 813 -19.19 16.11 -32.52
N LYS A 814 -19.57 16.72 -31.37
CA LYS A 814 -20.77 17.58 -31.21
C LYS A 814 -20.70 19.03 -31.75
N GLU A 815 -20.96 19.23 -33.03
CA GLU A 815 -21.98 20.14 -33.60
C GLU A 815 -22.16 19.75 -35.07
N SER A 816 -23.40 19.76 -35.54
CA SER A 816 -23.93 19.09 -36.75
C SER A 816 -23.23 19.43 -38.08
N VAL A 817 -22.07 18.85 -38.39
CA VAL A 817 -21.47 18.93 -39.74
C VAL A 817 -20.84 17.60 -40.16
N VAL A 818 -21.39 17.03 -41.23
CA VAL A 818 -20.79 15.94 -42.04
C VAL A 818 -19.86 16.56 -43.08
N PHE A 819 -18.63 16.07 -43.22
CA PHE A 819 -17.76 16.52 -44.32
C PHE A 819 -18.22 15.90 -45.65
N SER A 820 -18.76 16.79 -46.49
CA SER A 820 -19.30 16.55 -47.83
C SER A 820 -18.27 16.20 -48.90
N LYS A 821 -18.78 15.61 -50.00
CA LYS A 821 -18.23 15.65 -51.37
C LYS A 821 -18.62 16.99 -52.03
N ARG A 822 -17.73 17.65 -52.77
CA ARG A 822 -18.12 18.71 -53.73
C ARG A 822 -18.95 18.12 -54.88
N ARG A 823 -20.03 18.79 -55.30
CA ARG A 823 -20.56 18.71 -56.67
C ARG A 823 -20.27 20.04 -57.37
N ASN A 824 -19.72 19.97 -58.59
CA ASN A 824 -19.92 21.03 -59.57
C ASN A 824 -21.38 20.97 -60.03
N PHE A 825 -21.93 22.13 -60.39
CA PHE A 825 -23.26 22.29 -61.00
C PHE A 825 -23.48 21.35 -62.18
#